data_AF-A0AAD8VBV3-F1
#
_entry.id   AF-A0AAD8VBV3-F1
#
_cell.length_a   1.000
_cell.length_b   1.000
_cell.length_c   1.000
_cell.angle_alpha   90.00
_cell.angle_beta   90.00
_cell.angle_gamma   90.00
#
_symmetry.space_group_name_H-M   'P 1'
#
loop_
_entity.id
_entity.type
_entity.pdbx_description
1 polymer ?
#
loop_
_entity_poly.entity_id
_entity_poly.type
_entity_poly.pdbx_seq_one_letter_code
_entity_poly.pdbx_strand_id
1 'polypeptide(L)'
;MASDHTQEKRAWDSTNENENKTETLAKRPRSMACELNDTESPEHHTRKELSHEDYTVVWVCALPMEMAAAKAMLEVVHKPLLMNPNDTNQYVFGSIARHNIVLVCLPSGQYGMARAAIFANQIHWNFPSIYIKLTVGIGGGVPSKGDMRLGDVVVGQTGTFRVTDFLGYPPWTIYQAVTKLWADHKSQSSSIPLILSEMIQRNPTMSAYTYRGTEQDRLYEATYDHVGETCEFCDPAELVHRNARPDNNPRIHYGTIHSADHAMTRGRTRDILAVKHDDIWCFETEAVGLERHFQCLVIRGICNYSDSHEAKQWQEYAAATAAAYAKELMSVIQPGIVPPPMPSAQEAFPSDKSLTLGPSGLIHSLGLSKIDSRYENIKEAHSQTCHWLLDHPDYLCWLDPSKMTDHHGFVWISGEPGTGKSTIVKYASSQATKNATPESAVISFFFDNHGYDPERTIEGMYRSLLLQLFSKLPMLREALNDVADKPLGSISSGLSKVPLLQDLLLKAIARLGRQEVTCFVDTFDECDEKETGHQGDIEFYVQDKLQTRNQEQSEDIKAQVLQKASGVFLWVVLVVDILNNEYIQGHISAVKERLIEIPPELDGLFHYILTRDKDNIDDFLFCIQWLLFSSRPLTREEYYFAMTAGLQPQVPGPRNPNEITTEDMDLFILRSSRGLAITLTRSNKWSSCKTFLYSSLDPGIPAVAYLIQIEGTARVA
;
A
#
# COMPACT_ATOMS: atom_id res chain seq x y z
N MET A 1 48.69 -10.69 -60.23
CA MET A 1 47.40 -10.44 -59.53
C MET A 1 47.65 -10.54 -58.03
N ALA A 2 46.80 -9.86 -57.26
CA ALA A 2 46.73 -9.72 -55.79
C ALA A 2 46.90 -11.04 -54.98
N SER A 3 47.13 -11.05 -53.66
CA SER A 3 47.62 -10.06 -52.65
C SER A 3 47.56 -10.74 -51.27
N ASP A 4 48.41 -10.36 -50.31
CA ASP A 4 48.03 -10.43 -48.88
C ASP A 4 48.94 -9.58 -47.98
N HIS A 5 48.44 -9.07 -46.85
CA HIS A 5 49.19 -8.19 -45.95
C HIS A 5 49.01 -8.49 -44.45
N THR A 6 50.14 -8.41 -43.75
CA THR A 6 50.40 -8.54 -42.29
C THR A 6 49.89 -7.29 -41.50
N GLN A 7 49.89 -7.19 -40.16
CA GLN A 7 50.68 -7.87 -39.09
C GLN A 7 50.10 -7.66 -37.66
N GLU A 8 50.77 -8.27 -36.67
CA GLU A 8 50.53 -8.22 -35.21
C GLU A 8 51.58 -7.31 -34.48
N LYS A 9 51.71 -7.11 -33.14
CA LYS A 9 51.11 -7.67 -31.89
C LYS A 9 51.51 -6.79 -30.66
N ARG A 10 50.64 -6.59 -29.64
CA ARG A 10 50.97 -6.33 -28.19
C ARG A 10 51.75 -5.03 -27.82
N ALA A 11 51.86 -4.53 -26.57
CA ALA A 11 51.17 -4.71 -25.27
C ALA A 11 51.53 -3.53 -24.29
N TRP A 12 50.91 -3.47 -23.10
CA TRP A 12 51.33 -2.71 -21.90
C TRP A 12 52.75 -3.12 -21.41
N ASP A 13 53.50 -2.42 -20.52
CA ASP A 13 53.18 -1.34 -19.55
C ASP A 13 54.44 -0.57 -19.02
N SER A 14 54.19 0.52 -18.26
CA SER A 14 54.96 1.02 -17.09
C SER A 14 56.19 2.00 -17.17
N THR A 15 56.26 2.81 -16.10
CA THR A 15 57.37 3.60 -15.49
C THR A 15 57.58 5.11 -15.82
N ASN A 16 57.57 5.89 -14.73
CA ASN A 16 58.02 7.28 -14.49
C ASN A 16 59.39 7.62 -15.15
N GLU A 17 59.84 8.88 -15.34
CA GLU A 17 59.86 9.98 -14.36
C GLU A 17 60.35 11.33 -14.97
N ASN A 18 59.95 12.45 -14.34
CA ASN A 18 60.63 13.75 -14.18
C ASN A 18 60.89 14.80 -15.31
N GLU A 19 60.76 16.06 -14.85
CA GLU A 19 61.42 17.32 -15.24
C GLU A 19 61.22 17.96 -16.64
N ASN A 20 60.46 19.06 -16.70
CA ASN A 20 61.05 20.41 -16.52
C ASN A 20 60.04 21.58 -16.41
N LYS A 21 60.50 22.69 -15.80
CA LYS A 21 59.83 24.01 -15.72
C LYS A 21 60.61 25.06 -16.52
N THR A 22 59.96 26.21 -16.76
CA THR A 22 60.41 27.50 -17.39
C THR A 22 59.96 27.66 -18.86
N GLU A 23 59.56 28.84 -19.38
CA GLU A 23 59.39 30.17 -18.76
C GLU A 23 58.32 31.04 -19.49
N THR A 24 58.00 32.19 -18.89
CA THR A 24 56.95 33.17 -19.29
C THR A 24 57.38 34.21 -20.33
N LEU A 25 56.45 34.80 -21.12
CA LEU A 25 56.08 36.27 -21.14
C LEU A 25 55.47 36.81 -22.45
N ALA A 26 54.33 37.54 -22.32
CA ALA A 26 53.94 38.83 -22.97
C ALA A 26 53.91 39.00 -24.52
N LYS A 27 53.15 39.94 -25.16
CA LYS A 27 51.97 40.79 -24.84
C LYS A 27 51.39 41.36 -26.17
N ARG A 28 50.13 41.83 -26.18
CA ARG A 28 49.46 42.55 -27.31
C ARG A 28 49.83 44.05 -27.43
N PRO A 29 49.61 44.66 -28.62
CA PRO A 29 49.19 46.08 -28.82
C PRO A 29 48.05 46.24 -29.88
N ARG A 30 47.42 47.40 -30.19
CA ARG A 30 46.85 48.50 -29.36
C ARG A 30 45.96 49.47 -30.22
N SER A 31 44.66 49.68 -29.93
CA SER A 31 43.83 50.87 -30.30
C SER A 31 42.41 50.75 -29.68
N MET A 32 41.77 51.70 -28.98
CA MET A 32 41.75 53.18 -28.84
C MET A 32 41.23 53.96 -30.06
N ALA A 33 40.37 55.00 -29.95
CA ALA A 33 39.48 55.48 -28.86
C ALA A 33 38.62 56.66 -29.37
N CYS A 34 37.44 56.92 -28.78
CA CYS A 34 36.97 58.29 -28.44
C CYS A 34 35.68 58.28 -27.60
N GLU A 35 35.42 59.39 -26.90
CA GLU A 35 34.49 59.52 -25.77
C GLU A 35 33.33 60.50 -26.08
N LEU A 36 32.18 60.40 -25.37
CA LEU A 36 31.77 61.39 -24.35
C LEU A 36 30.32 61.25 -23.81
N ASN A 37 30.16 61.75 -22.58
CA ASN A 37 28.94 62.16 -21.86
C ASN A 37 28.12 61.11 -21.07
N ASP A 38 28.30 61.17 -19.74
CA ASP A 38 27.39 60.63 -18.73
C ASP A 38 26.02 61.34 -18.74
N THR A 39 24.94 60.57 -18.56
CA THR A 39 23.74 61.01 -17.84
C THR A 39 23.00 59.81 -17.24
N GLU A 40 22.78 59.87 -15.92
CA GLU A 40 21.82 59.12 -15.10
C GLU A 40 21.70 57.59 -15.27
N SER A 41 22.15 56.87 -14.24
CA SER A 41 21.98 55.42 -14.06
C SER A 41 20.56 55.01 -13.68
N PRO A 42 19.95 54.02 -14.37
CA PRO A 42 18.94 53.14 -13.80
C PRO A 42 19.61 51.90 -13.19
N GLU A 43 19.13 51.51 -12.01
CA GLU A 43 19.65 50.47 -11.13
C GLU A 43 20.05 49.15 -11.83
N HIS A 44 21.27 48.69 -11.55
CA HIS A 44 21.66 47.29 -11.80
C HIS A 44 20.87 46.37 -10.85
N HIS A 45 19.64 46.01 -11.22
CA HIS A 45 18.98 44.84 -10.67
C HIS A 45 19.77 43.60 -11.11
N THR A 46 20.70 43.16 -10.25
CA THR A 46 21.33 41.85 -10.33
C THR A 46 20.23 40.79 -10.32
N ARG A 47 19.98 40.17 -11.48
CA ARG A 47 18.95 39.15 -11.64
C ARG A 47 19.33 37.97 -10.74
N LYS A 48 18.64 37.84 -9.59
CA LYS A 48 18.87 36.80 -8.57
C LYS A 48 19.05 35.45 -9.25
N GLU A 49 20.17 34.77 -8.99
CA GLU A 49 20.32 33.39 -9.41
C GLU A 49 19.34 32.54 -8.61
N LEU A 50 18.46 31.82 -9.31
CA LEU A 50 17.44 30.99 -8.67
C LEU A 50 18.09 29.73 -8.11
N SER A 51 17.81 29.43 -6.85
CA SER A 51 18.21 28.18 -6.21
C SER A 51 17.09 27.14 -6.31
N HIS A 52 17.34 25.93 -5.80
CA HIS A 52 16.30 24.91 -5.67
C HIS A 52 15.13 25.33 -4.74
N GLU A 53 15.41 26.18 -3.75
CA GLU A 53 14.42 26.71 -2.79
C GLU A 53 13.50 27.76 -3.41
N ASP A 54 13.84 28.32 -4.57
CA ASP A 54 13.00 29.28 -5.27
C ASP A 54 11.81 28.61 -6.01
N TYR A 55 11.76 27.27 -6.10
CA TYR A 55 10.73 26.53 -6.84
C TYR A 55 9.63 26.01 -5.93
N THR A 56 8.37 26.29 -6.27
CA THR A 56 7.19 26.02 -5.43
C THR A 56 6.21 25.02 -6.02
N VAL A 57 6.37 24.71 -7.32
CA VAL A 57 5.49 23.82 -8.08
C VAL A 57 6.30 22.72 -8.75
N VAL A 58 5.87 21.47 -8.61
CA VAL A 58 6.28 20.35 -9.47
C VAL A 58 5.13 19.96 -10.38
N TRP A 59 5.46 19.79 -11.66
CA TRP A 59 4.55 19.31 -12.69
C TRP A 59 5.16 18.07 -13.32
N VAL A 60 4.48 16.94 -13.13
CA VAL A 60 4.89 15.62 -13.60
C VAL A 60 4.15 15.28 -14.88
N CYS A 61 4.90 14.83 -15.88
CA CYS A 61 4.43 14.27 -17.15
C CYS A 61 4.91 12.82 -17.26
N ALA A 62 4.17 11.96 -17.95
CA ALA A 62 4.59 10.59 -18.23
C ALA A 62 5.19 10.43 -19.64
N LEU A 63 4.67 11.18 -20.62
CA LEU A 63 5.03 11.06 -22.02
C LEU A 63 5.79 12.30 -22.54
N PRO A 64 6.71 12.15 -23.51
CA PRO A 64 7.43 13.27 -24.11
C PRO A 64 6.52 14.35 -24.73
N MET A 65 5.35 13.97 -25.24
CA MET A 65 4.35 14.91 -25.79
C MET A 65 3.69 15.77 -24.70
N GLU A 66 3.46 15.21 -23.51
CA GLU A 66 2.92 15.94 -22.36
C GLU A 66 3.95 16.93 -21.83
N MET A 67 5.22 16.51 -21.73
CA MET A 67 6.34 17.38 -21.42
C MET A 67 6.50 18.50 -22.47
N ALA A 68 6.29 18.23 -23.75
CA ALA A 68 6.32 19.25 -24.80
C ALA A 68 5.18 20.28 -24.63
N ALA A 69 3.95 19.83 -24.35
CA ALA A 69 2.82 20.71 -24.02
C ALA A 69 3.08 21.56 -22.77
N ALA A 70 3.57 20.94 -21.68
CA ALA A 70 3.90 21.61 -20.43
C ALA A 70 4.99 22.69 -20.63
N LYS A 71 6.06 22.39 -21.38
CA LYS A 71 7.10 23.35 -21.74
C LYS A 71 6.57 24.54 -22.55
N ALA A 72 5.59 24.31 -23.43
CA ALA A 72 4.98 25.38 -24.23
C ALA A 72 4.06 26.32 -23.41
N MET A 73 3.62 25.89 -22.22
CA MET A 73 2.86 26.74 -21.29
C MET A 73 3.74 27.72 -20.50
N LEU A 74 5.03 27.42 -20.33
CA LEU A 74 5.99 28.29 -19.65
C LEU A 74 6.01 29.70 -20.27
N GLU A 75 6.14 30.71 -19.41
CA GLU A 75 6.30 32.12 -19.78
C GLU A 75 7.78 32.49 -19.86
N VAL A 76 8.58 31.94 -18.94
CA VAL A 76 10.04 32.05 -18.95
C VAL A 76 10.62 30.66 -18.71
N VAL A 77 11.64 30.27 -19.48
CA VAL A 77 12.47 29.09 -19.22
C VAL A 77 13.71 29.54 -18.45
N HIS A 78 14.01 28.89 -17.34
CA HIS A 78 15.16 29.20 -16.49
C HIS A 78 16.38 28.37 -16.90
N LYS A 79 17.57 28.75 -16.41
CA LYS A 79 18.78 27.94 -16.59
C LYS A 79 18.67 26.63 -15.80
N PRO A 80 19.25 25.51 -16.26
CA PRO A 80 19.35 24.29 -15.48
C PRO A 80 20.12 24.51 -14.16
N LEU A 81 19.65 23.86 -13.10
CA LEU A 81 20.35 23.79 -11.82
C LEU A 81 21.31 22.59 -11.78
N LEU A 82 22.29 22.63 -10.87
CA LEU A 82 23.16 21.49 -10.60
C LEU A 82 22.42 20.46 -9.74
N MET A 83 22.07 19.33 -10.34
CA MET A 83 21.38 18.23 -9.64
C MET A 83 22.33 17.38 -8.80
N ASN A 84 21.76 16.70 -7.80
CA ASN A 84 22.44 15.65 -7.04
C ASN A 84 22.86 14.50 -7.99
N PRO A 85 24.12 14.00 -7.94
CA PRO A 85 24.56 12.87 -8.79
C PRO A 85 23.74 11.57 -8.63
N ASN A 86 23.04 11.41 -7.51
CA ASN A 86 22.16 10.27 -7.25
C ASN A 86 20.71 10.48 -7.74
N ASP A 87 20.38 11.68 -8.25
CA ASP A 87 19.12 11.94 -8.94
C ASP A 87 19.30 11.65 -10.44
N THR A 88 18.49 10.72 -10.96
CA THR A 88 18.53 10.28 -12.36
C THR A 88 17.42 10.91 -13.20
N ASN A 89 16.55 11.73 -12.61
CA ASN A 89 15.49 12.44 -13.32
C ASN A 89 16.04 13.63 -14.12
N GLN A 90 15.33 14.00 -15.19
CA GLN A 90 15.62 15.19 -15.96
C GLN A 90 14.57 16.27 -15.72
N TYR A 91 15.03 17.47 -15.38
CA TYR A 91 14.19 18.59 -14.99
C TYR A 91 14.27 19.73 -16.02
N VAL A 92 13.13 20.37 -16.27
CA VAL A 92 13.06 21.65 -16.98
C VAL A 92 12.50 22.70 -16.05
N PHE A 93 13.21 23.81 -15.91
CA PHE A 93 12.90 24.88 -14.98
C PHE A 93 12.25 26.05 -15.72
N GLY A 94 11.24 26.68 -15.11
CA GLY A 94 10.62 27.86 -15.68
C GLY A 94 9.63 28.52 -14.74
N SER A 95 8.78 29.39 -15.31
CA SER A 95 7.69 30.02 -14.58
C SER A 95 6.40 30.13 -15.39
N ILE A 96 5.27 30.10 -14.68
CA ILE A 96 3.90 30.35 -15.17
C ILE A 96 3.18 31.20 -14.13
N ALA A 97 2.54 32.30 -14.52
CA ALA A 97 1.71 33.13 -13.64
C ALA A 97 2.41 33.54 -12.34
N ARG A 98 3.72 33.86 -12.42
CA ARG A 98 4.63 34.21 -11.31
C ARG A 98 4.97 33.08 -10.32
N HIS A 99 4.57 31.84 -10.59
CA HIS A 99 5.07 30.66 -9.87
C HIS A 99 6.32 30.11 -10.56
N ASN A 100 7.31 29.67 -9.79
CA ASN A 100 8.49 28.96 -10.29
C ASN A 100 8.20 27.46 -10.30
N ILE A 101 8.33 26.84 -11.47
CA ILE A 101 7.88 25.48 -11.75
C ILE A 101 9.04 24.61 -12.19
N VAL A 102 9.10 23.41 -11.61
CA VAL A 102 9.93 22.28 -12.07
C VAL A 102 9.05 21.33 -12.87
N LEU A 103 9.31 21.20 -14.17
CA LEU A 103 8.73 20.15 -15.00
C LEU A 103 9.63 18.91 -14.94
N VAL A 104 9.04 17.72 -14.84
CA VAL A 104 9.75 16.44 -14.92
C VAL A 104 8.96 15.44 -15.76
N CYS A 105 9.65 14.69 -16.61
CA CYS A 105 9.06 13.60 -17.40
C CYS A 105 9.54 12.27 -16.82
N LEU A 106 8.61 11.38 -16.51
CA LEU A 106 8.93 10.05 -16.00
C LEU A 106 9.44 9.14 -17.13
N PRO A 107 10.28 8.15 -16.83
CA PRO A 107 10.73 7.17 -17.82
C PRO A 107 9.57 6.23 -18.20
N SER A 108 9.04 6.41 -19.41
CA SER A 108 7.91 5.66 -19.97
C SER A 108 8.10 4.14 -19.91
N GLY A 109 7.02 3.42 -19.58
CA GLY A 109 6.96 1.95 -19.60
C GLY A 109 7.75 1.24 -18.50
N GLN A 110 8.25 1.95 -17.49
CA GLN A 110 9.00 1.37 -16.36
C GLN A 110 8.66 2.02 -15.01
N TYR A 111 7.48 2.62 -14.88
CA TYR A 111 7.07 3.34 -13.68
C TYR A 111 6.05 2.54 -12.87
N GLY A 112 6.19 2.59 -11.55
CA GLY A 112 5.34 1.84 -10.61
C GLY A 112 5.73 2.15 -9.17
N MET A 113 4.99 1.57 -8.21
CA MET A 113 5.02 1.90 -6.77
C MET A 113 6.39 2.28 -6.20
N ALA A 114 7.41 1.43 -6.36
CA ALA A 114 8.74 1.66 -5.80
C ALA A 114 9.46 2.88 -6.40
N ARG A 115 9.30 3.13 -7.72
CA ARG A 115 9.89 4.30 -8.38
C ARG A 115 9.13 5.58 -8.04
N ALA A 116 7.81 5.51 -7.87
CA ALA A 116 7.00 6.62 -7.37
C ALA A 116 7.46 7.09 -5.98
N ALA A 117 7.76 6.17 -5.07
CA ALA A 117 8.30 6.49 -3.75
C ALA A 117 9.72 7.10 -3.80
N ILE A 118 10.62 6.58 -4.65
CA ILE A 118 11.97 7.14 -4.84
C ILE A 118 11.89 8.57 -5.40
N PHE A 119 11.07 8.78 -6.43
CA PHE A 119 10.85 10.09 -7.04
C PHE A 119 10.23 11.10 -6.07
N ALA A 120 9.22 10.69 -5.29
CA ALA A 120 8.61 11.55 -4.28
C ALA A 120 9.63 12.05 -3.26
N ASN A 121 10.53 11.17 -2.81
CA ASN A 121 11.66 11.53 -1.97
C ASN A 121 12.65 12.47 -2.68
N GLN A 122 13.04 12.18 -3.93
CA GLN A 122 13.97 13.03 -4.69
C GLN A 122 13.44 14.45 -4.87
N ILE A 123 12.15 14.62 -5.19
CA ILE A 123 11.50 15.94 -5.25
C ILE A 123 11.54 16.64 -3.89
N HIS A 124 11.21 15.94 -2.80
CA HIS A 124 11.19 16.51 -1.46
C HIS A 124 12.59 16.98 -1.01
N TRP A 125 13.62 16.16 -1.22
CA TRP A 125 15.00 16.50 -0.83
C TRP A 125 15.64 17.56 -1.73
N ASN A 126 15.42 17.49 -3.04
CA ASN A 126 16.06 18.42 -3.98
C ASN A 126 15.30 19.75 -4.09
N PHE A 127 14.02 19.82 -3.75
CA PHE A 127 13.20 21.03 -3.89
C PHE A 127 12.29 21.26 -2.64
N PRO A 128 12.85 21.70 -1.51
CA PRO A 128 12.13 21.75 -0.23
C PRO A 128 10.93 22.70 -0.23
N SER A 129 10.93 23.73 -1.08
CA SER A 129 9.85 24.71 -1.19
C SER A 129 8.64 24.24 -2.01
N ILE A 130 8.66 23.02 -2.59
CA ILE A 130 7.57 22.51 -3.43
C ILE A 130 6.39 22.05 -2.58
N TYR A 131 5.31 22.85 -2.63
CA TYR A 131 4.03 22.52 -2.01
C TYR A 131 2.93 22.21 -3.05
N ILE A 132 2.99 22.78 -4.25
CA ILE A 132 2.03 22.47 -5.33
C ILE A 132 2.58 21.30 -6.14
N LYS A 133 1.82 20.21 -6.23
CA LYS A 133 2.18 19.00 -6.98
C LYS A 133 1.07 18.68 -7.98
N LEU A 134 1.42 18.56 -9.25
CA LEU A 134 0.49 18.27 -10.35
C LEU A 134 0.99 17.04 -11.13
N THR A 135 0.08 16.15 -11.53
CA THR A 135 0.32 15.26 -12.68
C THR A 135 -0.60 15.70 -13.81
N VAL A 136 -0.03 16.06 -14.96
CA VAL A 136 -0.80 16.56 -16.11
C VAL A 136 -0.40 15.77 -17.34
N GLY A 137 -1.38 15.17 -17.99
CA GLY A 137 -1.14 14.27 -19.11
C GLY A 137 -2.42 13.92 -19.87
N ILE A 138 -2.39 12.80 -20.60
CA ILE A 138 -3.53 12.27 -21.35
C ILE A 138 -4.18 11.09 -20.63
N GLY A 139 -5.48 10.90 -20.84
CA GLY A 139 -6.24 9.77 -20.33
C GLY A 139 -7.38 9.37 -21.28
N GLY A 140 -7.98 8.22 -21.01
CA GLY A 140 -9.16 7.74 -21.74
C GLY A 140 -10.45 8.09 -21.01
N GLY A 141 -11.43 8.66 -21.72
CA GLY A 141 -12.67 9.15 -21.14
C GLY A 141 -13.75 8.07 -21.01
N VAL A 142 -14.64 8.22 -20.03
CA VAL A 142 -15.85 7.41 -19.82
C VAL A 142 -17.10 8.15 -20.33
N PRO A 143 -17.48 8.02 -21.61
CA PRO A 143 -18.59 8.79 -22.21
C PRO A 143 -19.97 8.43 -21.65
N SER A 144 -20.12 7.32 -20.92
CA SER A 144 -21.37 6.97 -20.23
C SER A 144 -21.72 7.90 -19.04
N LYS A 145 -20.80 8.80 -18.64
CA LYS A 145 -21.03 9.83 -17.59
C LYS A 145 -21.64 11.14 -18.09
N GLY A 146 -21.55 11.44 -19.38
CA GLY A 146 -22.05 12.70 -19.96
C GLY A 146 -21.52 12.98 -21.36
N ASP A 147 -21.85 14.13 -21.95
CA ASP A 147 -21.29 14.58 -23.24
C ASP A 147 -19.81 14.94 -23.08
N MET A 148 -18.96 13.92 -23.07
CA MET A 148 -17.51 14.03 -23.09
C MET A 148 -16.98 13.81 -24.51
N ARG A 149 -15.97 14.60 -24.87
CA ARG A 149 -15.37 14.63 -26.20
C ARG A 149 -13.86 14.57 -26.15
N LEU A 150 -13.26 14.12 -27.26
CA LEU A 150 -11.81 14.12 -27.39
C LEU A 150 -11.28 15.56 -27.32
N GLY A 151 -10.24 15.77 -26.51
CA GLY A 151 -9.71 17.08 -26.14
C GLY A 151 -10.40 17.77 -24.96
N ASP A 152 -11.53 17.27 -24.43
CA ASP A 152 -12.02 17.72 -23.12
C ASP A 152 -11.00 17.42 -22.01
N VAL A 153 -11.16 18.06 -20.84
CA VAL A 153 -10.28 17.87 -19.68
C VAL A 153 -11.09 17.27 -18.53
N VAL A 154 -10.57 16.21 -17.92
CA VAL A 154 -11.04 15.67 -16.64
C VAL A 154 -10.06 16.10 -15.54
N VAL A 155 -10.62 16.62 -14.45
CA VAL A 155 -9.89 17.05 -13.25
C VAL A 155 -10.31 16.17 -12.09
N GLY A 156 -9.34 15.54 -11.42
CA GLY A 156 -9.59 14.65 -10.30
C GLY A 156 -10.34 15.36 -9.17
N GLN A 157 -11.59 14.94 -8.92
CA GLN A 157 -12.42 15.47 -7.84
C GLN A 157 -12.29 14.62 -6.58
N THR A 158 -12.07 15.27 -5.44
CA THR A 158 -11.95 14.64 -4.12
C THR A 158 -13.23 14.02 -3.55
N GLY A 159 -14.37 14.11 -4.24
CA GLY A 159 -15.66 13.65 -3.74
C GLY A 159 -15.97 12.17 -4.00
N THR A 160 -15.27 11.54 -4.96
CA THR A 160 -15.56 10.18 -5.42
C THR A 160 -14.31 9.30 -5.58
N PHE A 161 -13.13 9.79 -5.17
CA PHE A 161 -12.27 8.90 -4.40
C PHE A 161 -13.07 8.48 -3.17
N ARG A 162 -13.33 7.18 -3.02
CA ARG A 162 -14.10 6.66 -1.88
C ARG A 162 -13.44 7.12 -0.59
N VAL A 163 -14.24 7.43 0.43
CA VAL A 163 -13.75 7.80 1.77
C VAL A 163 -13.18 6.56 2.45
N THR A 164 -11.96 6.23 2.02
CA THR A 164 -11.02 5.22 2.48
C THR A 164 -9.66 5.82 2.16
N ASP A 165 -8.81 5.97 3.17
CA ASP A 165 -7.50 6.65 3.13
C ASP A 165 -7.47 8.19 3.19
N PHE A 166 -7.32 8.71 4.41
CA PHE A 166 -6.66 10.01 4.67
C PHE A 166 -5.15 9.94 4.36
N LEU A 167 -4.76 9.65 3.11
CA LEU A 167 -3.40 9.81 2.60
C LEU A 167 -3.39 10.89 1.51
N GLY A 168 -3.24 12.13 1.93
CA GLY A 168 -2.59 13.12 1.09
C GLY A 168 -3.43 13.79 0.01
N TYR A 169 -4.41 14.57 0.45
CA TYR A 169 -5.00 15.59 -0.40
C TYR A 169 -3.94 16.65 -0.81
N PRO A 170 -3.84 17.09 -2.09
CA PRO A 170 -3.12 18.32 -2.45
C PRO A 170 -3.51 19.52 -1.55
N PRO A 171 -2.64 20.53 -1.36
CA PRO A 171 -2.88 21.62 -0.42
C PRO A 171 -4.26 22.28 -0.57
N TRP A 172 -4.86 22.72 0.54
CA TRP A 172 -6.20 23.36 0.55
C TRP A 172 -6.33 24.50 -0.48
N THR A 173 -5.26 25.25 -0.72
CA THR A 173 -5.13 26.28 -1.76
C THR A 173 -5.50 25.76 -3.16
N ILE A 174 -5.13 24.52 -3.50
CA ILE A 174 -5.46 23.88 -4.77
C ILE A 174 -6.96 23.58 -4.85
N TYR A 175 -7.61 23.10 -3.78
CA TYR A 175 -9.07 22.93 -3.79
C TYR A 175 -9.83 24.24 -3.90
N GLN A 176 -9.38 25.29 -3.22
CA GLN A 176 -9.99 26.61 -3.36
C GLN A 176 -9.86 27.12 -4.80
N ALA A 177 -8.70 26.92 -5.43
CA ALA A 177 -8.48 27.28 -6.83
C ALA A 177 -9.34 26.45 -7.81
N VAL A 178 -9.40 25.13 -7.64
CA VAL A 178 -10.25 24.23 -8.45
C VAL A 178 -11.74 24.55 -8.27
N THR A 179 -12.19 24.76 -7.02
CA THR A 179 -13.59 25.11 -6.71
C THR A 179 -13.96 26.48 -7.30
N LYS A 180 -13.04 27.45 -7.23
CA LYS A 180 -13.20 28.76 -7.86
C LYS A 180 -13.31 28.64 -9.38
N LEU A 181 -12.38 27.92 -10.04
CA LEU A 181 -12.47 27.71 -11.49
C LEU A 181 -13.77 26.99 -11.88
N TRP A 182 -14.18 25.98 -11.12
CA TRP A 182 -15.45 25.29 -11.37
C TRP A 182 -16.64 26.25 -11.31
N ALA A 183 -16.70 27.14 -10.31
CA ALA A 183 -17.73 28.17 -10.22
C ALA A 183 -17.64 29.21 -11.35
N ASP A 184 -16.43 29.68 -11.68
CA ASP A 184 -16.20 30.64 -12.77
C ASP A 184 -16.67 30.03 -14.11
N HIS A 185 -16.29 28.78 -14.41
CA HIS A 185 -16.67 28.02 -15.62
C HIS A 185 -18.17 27.65 -15.70
N LYS A 186 -18.96 27.83 -14.62
CA LYS A 186 -20.44 27.77 -14.68
C LYS A 186 -21.07 29.07 -15.16
N SER A 187 -20.34 30.19 -15.10
CA SER A 187 -20.82 31.54 -15.41
C SER A 187 -20.16 32.16 -16.66
N GLN A 188 -18.96 31.69 -17.00
CA GLN A 188 -18.07 32.26 -18.02
C GLN A 188 -17.37 31.13 -18.79
N SER A 189 -16.87 31.42 -20.00
CA SER A 189 -16.05 30.48 -20.75
C SER A 189 -14.66 30.30 -20.11
N SER A 190 -14.07 29.11 -20.25
CA SER A 190 -12.71 28.85 -19.77
C SER A 190 -11.66 29.59 -20.61
N SER A 191 -10.49 29.80 -20.00
CA SER A 191 -9.34 30.46 -20.64
C SER A 191 -8.57 29.53 -21.59
N ILE A 192 -8.84 28.21 -21.54
CA ILE A 192 -8.19 27.17 -22.35
C ILE A 192 -8.05 27.56 -23.84
N PRO A 193 -9.10 28.03 -24.56
CA PRO A 193 -8.97 28.35 -25.99
C PRO A 193 -8.01 29.51 -26.29
N LEU A 194 -7.95 30.49 -25.37
CA LEU A 194 -7.01 31.61 -25.47
C LEU A 194 -5.58 31.13 -25.22
N ILE A 195 -5.37 30.37 -24.14
CA ILE A 195 -4.06 29.81 -23.76
C ILE A 195 -3.50 28.91 -24.87
N LEU A 196 -4.32 28.08 -25.50
CA LEU A 196 -3.94 27.25 -26.65
C LEU A 196 -3.55 28.11 -27.87
N SER A 197 -4.30 29.19 -28.14
CA SER A 197 -4.00 30.11 -29.24
C SER A 197 -2.65 30.81 -29.02
N GLU A 198 -2.38 31.29 -27.79
CA GLU A 198 -1.08 31.86 -27.40
C GLU A 198 0.07 30.84 -27.44
N MET A 199 -0.19 29.58 -27.07
CA MET A 199 0.79 28.49 -27.13
C MET A 199 1.24 28.25 -28.57
N ILE A 200 0.29 28.14 -29.51
CA ILE A 200 0.56 27.90 -30.94
C ILE A 200 1.21 29.11 -31.61
N GLN A 201 0.79 30.33 -31.28
CA GLN A 201 1.44 31.55 -31.78
C GLN A 201 2.91 31.65 -31.34
N ARG A 202 3.23 31.26 -30.11
CA ARG A 202 4.62 31.22 -29.59
C ARG A 202 5.41 30.01 -30.11
N ASN A 203 4.74 28.92 -30.47
CA ASN A 203 5.37 27.67 -30.92
C ASN A 203 4.74 27.15 -32.24
N PRO A 204 4.95 27.81 -33.40
CA PRO A 204 4.25 27.47 -34.65
C PRO A 204 4.50 26.05 -35.18
N THR A 205 5.57 25.39 -34.71
CA THR A 205 5.89 23.99 -35.06
C THR A 205 4.97 22.96 -34.38
N MET A 206 4.23 23.34 -33.34
CA MET A 206 3.36 22.45 -32.56
C MET A 206 1.97 22.23 -33.20
N SER A 207 1.90 22.16 -34.54
CA SER A 207 0.64 22.01 -35.27
C SER A 207 -0.16 20.76 -34.90
N ALA A 208 0.48 19.67 -34.47
CA ALA A 208 -0.18 18.47 -33.97
C ALA A 208 -1.03 18.72 -32.71
N TYR A 209 -0.68 19.73 -31.90
CA TYR A 209 -1.33 20.12 -30.65
C TYR A 209 -2.55 21.03 -30.88
N THR A 210 -3.18 20.95 -32.06
CA THR A 210 -4.36 21.75 -32.44
C THR A 210 -5.60 20.87 -32.60
N TYR A 211 -6.79 21.49 -32.52
CA TYR A 211 -8.07 20.78 -32.60
C TYR A 211 -8.20 20.02 -33.93
N ARG A 212 -8.52 18.72 -33.85
CA ARG A 212 -8.50 17.81 -35.02
C ARG A 212 -9.76 17.87 -35.89
N GLY A 213 -10.76 18.66 -35.51
CA GLY A 213 -12.06 18.74 -36.19
C GLY A 213 -13.08 17.74 -35.66
N THR A 214 -14.36 18.10 -35.72
CA THR A 214 -15.47 17.32 -35.16
C THR A 214 -15.65 15.96 -35.88
N GLU A 215 -15.34 15.89 -37.17
CA GLU A 215 -15.38 14.66 -38.00
C GLU A 215 -14.42 13.56 -37.51
N GLN A 216 -13.42 13.94 -36.72
CA GLN A 216 -12.40 13.06 -36.13
C GLN A 216 -12.75 12.64 -34.70
N ASP A 217 -13.83 13.17 -34.13
CA ASP A 217 -14.36 12.81 -32.82
C ASP A 217 -15.45 11.73 -32.99
N ARG A 218 -15.00 10.48 -33.17
CA ARG A 218 -15.86 9.31 -33.38
C ARG A 218 -15.99 8.52 -32.08
N LEU A 219 -17.21 8.44 -31.58
CA LEU A 219 -17.59 7.57 -30.45
C LEU A 219 -18.45 6.44 -31.00
N TYR A 220 -18.04 5.21 -30.77
CA TYR A 220 -18.82 4.01 -31.10
C TYR A 220 -19.59 3.50 -29.89
N GLU A 221 -20.63 2.71 -30.13
CA GLU A 221 -21.37 2.03 -29.07
C GLU A 221 -20.45 1.17 -28.21
N ALA A 222 -20.66 1.20 -26.89
CA ALA A 222 -19.76 0.55 -25.92
C ALA A 222 -19.64 -0.98 -26.10
N THR A 223 -20.60 -1.57 -26.82
CA THR A 223 -20.65 -2.99 -27.16
C THR A 223 -19.96 -3.34 -28.47
N TYR A 224 -19.64 -2.37 -29.32
CA TYR A 224 -18.99 -2.57 -30.60
C TYR A 224 -17.46 -2.57 -30.41
N ASP A 225 -16.80 -3.64 -30.86
CA ASP A 225 -15.34 -3.75 -30.80
C ASP A 225 -14.72 -3.36 -32.17
N HIS A 226 -13.53 -2.78 -32.12
CA HIS A 226 -12.84 -2.26 -33.29
C HIS A 226 -12.54 -3.35 -34.34
N VAL A 227 -12.84 -3.05 -35.60
CA VAL A 227 -12.59 -3.92 -36.76
C VAL A 227 -11.61 -3.26 -37.72
N GLY A 228 -10.58 -3.99 -38.14
CA GLY A 228 -9.59 -3.56 -39.12
C GLY A 228 -8.30 -2.99 -38.52
N GLU A 229 -7.53 -2.26 -39.32
CA GLU A 229 -6.33 -1.53 -38.89
C GLU A 229 -6.62 -0.06 -38.53
N THR A 230 -7.75 0.48 -39.02
CA THR A 230 -8.18 1.86 -38.83
C THR A 230 -9.69 1.94 -38.63
N CYS A 231 -10.16 2.97 -37.94
CA CYS A 231 -11.60 3.23 -37.74
C CYS A 231 -12.37 3.63 -39.02
N GLU A 232 -11.83 3.34 -40.21
CA GLU A 232 -12.49 3.46 -41.51
C GLU A 232 -13.17 2.14 -41.93
N PHE A 233 -12.74 1.01 -41.36
CA PHE A 233 -13.37 -0.31 -41.54
C PHE A 233 -14.48 -0.61 -40.53
N CYS A 234 -14.72 0.31 -39.58
CA CYS A 234 -15.78 0.18 -38.59
C CYS A 234 -17.13 0.63 -39.15
N ASP A 235 -18.21 -0.01 -38.72
CA ASP A 235 -19.57 0.29 -39.20
C ASP A 235 -20.01 1.70 -38.74
N PRO A 236 -20.31 2.64 -39.66
CA PRO A 236 -20.84 3.95 -39.29
C PRO A 236 -22.20 3.90 -38.59
N ALA A 237 -22.94 2.80 -38.68
CA ALA A 237 -24.21 2.61 -37.97
C ALA A 237 -24.03 2.42 -36.45
N GLU A 238 -22.83 2.02 -36.01
CA GLU A 238 -22.46 1.82 -34.60
C GLU A 238 -21.88 3.10 -33.97
N LEU A 239 -21.92 4.24 -34.68
CA LEU A 239 -21.55 5.55 -34.14
C LEU A 239 -22.67 6.13 -33.26
N VAL A 240 -22.32 6.52 -32.04
CA VAL A 240 -23.25 7.15 -31.09
C VAL A 240 -23.65 8.53 -31.60
N HIS A 241 -24.94 8.71 -31.92
CA HIS A 241 -25.48 10.00 -32.35
C HIS A 241 -25.46 11.01 -31.18
N ARG A 242 -24.60 12.03 -31.28
CA ARG A 242 -24.45 13.12 -30.29
C ARG A 242 -24.90 14.46 -30.88
N ASN A 243 -25.61 15.25 -30.07
CA ASN A 243 -26.01 16.61 -30.45
C ASN A 243 -24.79 17.51 -30.73
N ALA A 244 -24.88 18.43 -31.68
CA ALA A 244 -23.83 19.41 -31.91
C ALA A 244 -23.65 20.33 -30.68
N ARG A 245 -22.40 20.59 -30.26
CA ARG A 245 -22.10 21.63 -29.26
C ARG A 245 -22.25 23.02 -29.89
N PRO A 246 -22.55 24.08 -29.11
CA PRO A 246 -22.57 25.45 -29.60
C PRO A 246 -21.21 25.96 -30.11
N ASP A 247 -20.12 25.35 -29.63
CA ASP A 247 -18.74 25.70 -29.95
C ASP A 247 -17.83 24.46 -29.81
N ASN A 248 -16.62 24.56 -30.36
CA ASN A 248 -15.61 23.48 -30.34
C ASN A 248 -14.63 23.61 -29.16
N ASN A 249 -14.93 24.40 -28.12
CA ASN A 249 -14.00 24.57 -27.01
C ASN A 249 -14.02 23.36 -26.08
N PRO A 250 -12.87 22.92 -25.55
CA PRO A 250 -12.79 21.90 -24.51
C PRO A 250 -13.72 22.20 -23.34
N ARG A 251 -14.45 21.19 -22.88
CA ARG A 251 -15.20 21.22 -21.63
C ARG A 251 -14.37 20.62 -20.50
N ILE A 252 -14.60 21.12 -19.28
CA ILE A 252 -13.95 20.63 -18.07
C ILE A 252 -14.96 19.81 -17.30
N HIS A 253 -14.62 18.55 -17.02
CA HIS A 253 -15.38 17.62 -16.21
C HIS A 253 -14.64 17.38 -14.90
N TYR A 254 -15.38 17.22 -13.81
CA TYR A 254 -14.83 16.99 -12.47
C TYR A 254 -15.38 15.65 -11.97
N GLY A 255 -14.48 14.75 -11.54
CA GLY A 255 -14.86 13.41 -11.09
C GLY A 255 -13.66 12.50 -10.85
N THR A 256 -13.90 11.21 -10.63
CA THR A 256 -12.82 10.25 -10.33
C THR A 256 -11.99 9.95 -11.57
N ILE A 257 -10.66 9.98 -11.41
CA ILE A 257 -9.69 9.45 -12.37
C ILE A 257 -9.15 8.15 -11.78
N HIS A 258 -9.12 7.07 -12.57
CA HIS A 258 -8.72 5.75 -12.11
C HIS A 258 -7.39 5.33 -12.75
N SER A 259 -6.35 5.21 -11.94
CA SER A 259 -5.04 4.68 -12.32
C SER A 259 -5.07 3.16 -12.42
N ALA A 260 -4.56 2.59 -13.51
CA ALA A 260 -4.47 1.14 -13.73
C ALA A 260 -3.17 0.75 -14.46
N ASP A 261 -2.59 -0.42 -14.15
CA ASP A 261 -1.31 -0.87 -14.74
C ASP A 261 -1.35 -1.07 -16.27
N HIS A 262 -2.54 -1.11 -16.88
CA HIS A 262 -2.76 -1.38 -18.30
C HIS A 262 -3.86 -0.47 -18.85
N ALA A 263 -3.72 -0.07 -20.12
CA ALA A 263 -4.70 0.79 -20.79
C ALA A 263 -6.07 0.12 -20.89
N MET A 264 -7.11 0.84 -20.46
CA MET A 264 -8.50 0.41 -20.64
C MET A 264 -8.86 0.46 -22.12
N THR A 265 -9.12 -0.71 -22.71
CA THR A 265 -9.28 -0.92 -24.17
C THR A 265 -10.60 -1.60 -24.54
N ARG A 266 -11.57 -1.65 -23.62
CA ARG A 266 -12.86 -2.34 -23.83
C ARG A 266 -14.02 -1.52 -23.26
N GLY A 267 -14.87 -0.98 -24.13
CA GLY A 267 -15.99 -0.11 -23.76
C GLY A 267 -16.95 -0.74 -22.75
N ARG A 268 -17.29 -2.02 -22.92
CA ARG A 268 -18.11 -2.77 -21.95
C ARG A 268 -17.47 -2.82 -20.56
N THR A 269 -16.17 -3.11 -20.48
CA THR A 269 -15.45 -3.19 -19.19
C THR A 269 -15.33 -1.83 -18.53
N ARG A 270 -14.99 -0.79 -19.31
CA ARG A 270 -14.98 0.62 -18.90
C ARG A 270 -16.29 1.00 -18.22
N ASP A 271 -17.43 0.75 -18.85
CA ASP A 271 -18.74 1.16 -18.32
C ASP A 271 -19.17 0.31 -17.11
N ILE A 272 -18.87 -1.00 -17.09
CA ILE A 272 -19.09 -1.84 -15.90
C ILE A 272 -18.28 -1.31 -14.70
N LEU A 273 -17.01 -0.96 -14.90
CA LEU A 273 -16.16 -0.42 -13.83
C LEU A 273 -16.64 0.96 -13.38
N ALA A 274 -17.02 1.84 -14.30
CA ALA A 274 -17.51 3.19 -13.97
C ALA A 274 -18.89 3.21 -13.27
N VAL A 275 -19.65 2.11 -13.35
CA VAL A 275 -20.87 1.88 -12.55
C VAL A 275 -20.53 1.21 -11.21
N LYS A 276 -19.62 0.24 -11.20
CA LYS A 276 -19.26 -0.54 -9.99
C LYS A 276 -18.39 0.23 -8.99
N HIS A 277 -17.55 1.15 -9.49
CA HIS A 277 -16.58 1.91 -8.71
C HIS A 277 -16.83 3.42 -8.91
N ASP A 278 -17.39 4.03 -7.87
CA ASP A 278 -17.37 5.46 -7.50
C ASP A 278 -17.08 6.48 -8.61
N ASP A 279 -18.03 6.59 -9.55
CA ASP A 279 -18.11 7.67 -10.54
C ASP A 279 -16.81 7.96 -11.32
N ILE A 280 -16.24 6.94 -11.97
CA ILE A 280 -15.06 7.11 -12.84
C ILE A 280 -15.43 7.88 -14.12
N TRP A 281 -14.71 8.98 -14.37
CA TRP A 281 -14.78 9.80 -15.59
C TRP A 281 -13.61 9.56 -16.54
N CYS A 282 -12.45 9.14 -16.02
CA CYS A 282 -11.24 8.95 -16.81
C CYS A 282 -10.44 7.74 -16.30
N PHE A 283 -9.82 6.99 -17.21
CA PHE A 283 -8.78 6.00 -16.92
C PHE A 283 -7.42 6.52 -17.35
N GLU A 284 -6.37 6.20 -16.59
CA GLU A 284 -4.98 6.55 -16.90
C GLU A 284 -4.03 5.41 -16.48
N THR A 285 -2.80 5.39 -17.02
CA THR A 285 -1.88 4.23 -16.86
C THR A 285 -0.54 4.53 -16.21
N GLU A 286 -0.14 5.79 -16.13
CA GLU A 286 1.27 6.14 -15.89
C GLU A 286 1.52 6.72 -14.49
N ALA A 287 0.47 7.01 -13.71
CA ALA A 287 0.57 7.56 -12.36
C ALA A 287 0.39 6.51 -11.25
N VAL A 288 0.37 5.21 -11.58
CA VAL A 288 0.23 4.12 -10.60
C VAL A 288 1.30 4.22 -9.51
N GLY A 289 0.84 4.55 -8.29
CA GLY A 289 1.68 4.75 -7.10
C GLY A 289 2.11 6.20 -6.82
N LEU A 290 2.02 7.11 -7.79
CA LEU A 290 2.14 8.55 -7.51
C LEU A 290 0.98 9.00 -6.61
N GLU A 291 -0.25 8.54 -6.86
CA GLU A 291 -1.40 8.92 -6.02
C GLU A 291 -1.21 8.54 -4.54
N ARG A 292 -0.46 7.47 -4.24
CA ARG A 292 -0.20 6.99 -2.88
C ARG A 292 1.01 7.66 -2.19
N HIS A 293 2.03 8.06 -2.95
CA HIS A 293 3.29 8.60 -2.40
C HIS A 293 3.55 10.08 -2.73
N PHE A 294 2.79 10.64 -3.66
CA PHE A 294 3.03 11.93 -4.30
C PHE A 294 1.71 12.71 -4.41
N GLN A 295 1.27 13.21 -3.26
CA GLN A 295 0.03 13.96 -3.00
C GLN A 295 -0.19 15.10 -4.01
N CYS A 296 -0.88 14.84 -5.13
CA CYS A 296 -0.93 15.74 -6.29
C CYS A 296 -2.34 15.87 -6.86
N LEU A 297 -2.59 16.96 -7.58
CA LEU A 297 -3.79 17.09 -8.41
C LEU A 297 -3.56 16.39 -9.76
N VAL A 298 -4.47 15.49 -10.10
CA VAL A 298 -4.46 14.75 -11.37
C VAL A 298 -5.33 15.50 -12.39
N ILE A 299 -4.73 15.87 -13.53
CA ILE A 299 -5.40 16.54 -14.65
C ILE A 299 -5.14 15.68 -15.90
N ARG A 300 -6.19 15.29 -16.62
CA ARG A 300 -6.09 14.43 -17.81
C ARG A 300 -6.88 15.02 -18.97
N GLY A 301 -6.22 15.19 -20.11
CA GLY A 301 -6.87 15.52 -21.37
C GLY A 301 -7.34 14.24 -22.05
N ILE A 302 -8.56 14.24 -22.59
CA ILE A 302 -9.18 13.03 -23.12
C ILE A 302 -8.67 12.74 -24.54
N CYS A 303 -7.86 11.68 -24.69
CA CYS A 303 -7.23 11.30 -25.96
C CYS A 303 -7.88 10.10 -26.65
N ASN A 304 -8.71 9.33 -25.94
CA ASN A 304 -9.53 8.24 -26.46
C ASN A 304 -10.75 8.01 -25.52
N TYR A 305 -11.61 7.03 -25.82
CA TYR A 305 -12.80 6.69 -25.03
C TYR A 305 -12.65 5.45 -24.16
N SER A 306 -11.42 5.03 -23.81
CA SER A 306 -11.16 3.81 -23.03
C SER A 306 -11.83 2.55 -23.61
N ASP A 307 -11.87 2.46 -24.95
CA ASP A 307 -12.35 1.33 -25.71
C ASP A 307 -11.31 0.90 -26.76
N SER A 308 -11.71 0.02 -27.68
CA SER A 308 -10.81 -0.55 -28.69
C SER A 308 -10.50 0.39 -29.86
N HIS A 309 -11.14 1.56 -29.95
CA HIS A 309 -10.98 2.48 -31.07
C HIS A 309 -9.86 3.49 -30.78
N GLU A 310 -8.65 3.19 -31.25
CA GLU A 310 -7.50 4.08 -31.06
C GLU A 310 -7.67 5.43 -31.75
N ALA A 311 -7.59 6.51 -30.96
CA ALA A 311 -7.70 7.88 -31.41
C ALA A 311 -6.34 8.64 -31.37
N LYS A 312 -5.24 7.96 -31.73
CA LYS A 312 -3.83 8.44 -31.61
C LYS A 312 -3.61 9.92 -32.00
N GLN A 313 -4.26 10.39 -33.06
CA GLN A 313 -4.19 11.78 -33.55
C GLN A 313 -4.69 12.86 -32.58
N TRP A 314 -5.34 12.48 -31.48
CA TRP A 314 -5.84 13.37 -30.44
C TRP A 314 -4.90 13.50 -29.24
N GLN A 315 -3.84 12.68 -29.14
CA GLN A 315 -2.96 12.65 -27.96
C GLN A 315 -2.25 14.00 -27.74
N GLU A 316 -1.68 14.61 -28.77
CA GLU A 316 -1.02 15.91 -28.65
C GLU A 316 -2.03 17.04 -28.31
N TYR A 317 -3.21 17.04 -28.92
CA TYR A 317 -4.24 18.04 -28.59
C TYR A 317 -4.73 17.89 -27.15
N ALA A 318 -5.02 16.66 -26.70
CA ALA A 318 -5.41 16.36 -25.33
C ALA A 318 -4.32 16.77 -24.31
N ALA A 319 -3.05 16.50 -24.61
CA ALA A 319 -1.93 16.96 -23.79
C ALA A 319 -1.90 18.50 -23.67
N ALA A 320 -2.17 19.22 -24.76
CA ALA A 320 -2.26 20.68 -24.76
C ALA A 320 -3.47 21.21 -23.98
N THR A 321 -4.65 20.60 -24.08
CA THR A 321 -5.85 21.07 -23.36
C THR A 321 -5.69 20.85 -21.85
N ALA A 322 -5.11 19.73 -21.43
CA ALA A 322 -4.74 19.46 -20.04
C ALA A 322 -3.71 20.48 -19.50
N ALA A 323 -2.65 20.74 -20.28
CA ALA A 323 -1.63 21.72 -19.93
C ALA A 323 -2.19 23.17 -19.88
N ALA A 324 -3.15 23.50 -20.75
CA ALA A 324 -3.80 24.80 -20.76
C ALA A 324 -4.68 25.00 -19.50
N TYR A 325 -5.42 23.98 -19.07
CA TYR A 325 -6.14 24.02 -17.80
C TYR A 325 -5.19 24.16 -16.60
N ALA A 326 -4.06 23.44 -16.59
CA ALA A 326 -3.07 23.59 -15.53
C ALA A 326 -2.46 25.01 -15.48
N LYS A 327 -2.24 25.66 -16.63
CA LYS A 327 -1.85 27.09 -16.69
C LYS A 327 -2.95 28.03 -16.18
N GLU A 328 -4.21 27.79 -16.54
CA GLU A 328 -5.37 28.53 -16.01
C GLU A 328 -5.47 28.39 -14.47
N LEU A 329 -5.24 27.18 -13.94
CA LEU A 329 -5.18 26.90 -12.50
C LEU A 329 -4.05 27.65 -11.80
N MET A 330 -2.84 27.67 -12.35
CA MET A 330 -1.74 28.47 -11.77
C MET A 330 -2.04 29.98 -11.78
N SER A 331 -2.84 30.44 -12.73
CA SER A 331 -3.23 31.87 -12.85
C SER A 331 -4.21 32.34 -11.78
N VAL A 332 -4.97 31.44 -11.15
CA VAL A 332 -5.87 31.77 -10.03
C VAL A 332 -5.25 31.57 -8.65
N ILE A 333 -4.14 30.84 -8.53
CA ILE A 333 -3.40 30.65 -7.27
C ILE A 333 -2.47 31.85 -7.06
N GLN A 334 -2.63 32.56 -5.93
CA GLN A 334 -1.72 33.67 -5.61
C GLN A 334 -0.34 33.15 -5.17
N PRO A 335 0.76 33.65 -5.76
CA PRO A 335 2.10 33.43 -5.19
C PRO A 335 2.21 34.18 -3.87
N GLY A 336 2.72 33.52 -2.82
CA GLY A 336 3.11 34.18 -1.57
C GLY A 336 2.16 34.01 -0.37
N ILE A 337 1.02 33.31 -0.51
CA ILE A 337 0.43 32.65 0.67
C ILE A 337 1.14 31.32 0.84
N VAL A 338 2.31 31.37 1.45
CA VAL A 338 2.89 30.23 2.14
C VAL A 338 2.18 30.20 3.50
N PRO A 339 1.27 29.25 3.78
CA PRO A 339 0.99 28.93 5.17
C PRO A 339 2.34 28.58 5.80
N PRO A 340 2.64 28.93 7.07
CA PRO A 340 3.76 28.27 7.75
C PRO A 340 3.57 26.77 7.52
N PRO A 341 4.62 26.01 7.15
CA PRO A 341 4.45 24.61 6.79
C PRO A 341 3.62 23.95 7.88
N MET A 342 2.39 23.55 7.51
CA MET A 342 1.56 22.70 8.37
C MET A 342 2.49 21.56 8.75
N PRO A 343 2.77 21.30 10.05
CA PRO A 343 3.82 20.39 10.42
C PRO A 343 3.48 18.98 9.93
N SER A 344 3.95 18.66 8.73
CA SER A 344 4.13 17.31 8.25
C SER A 344 5.01 16.62 9.26
N ALA A 345 4.59 15.42 9.69
CA ALA A 345 5.11 14.73 10.87
C ALA A 345 6.56 14.20 10.74
N GLN A 346 7.42 14.89 10.01
CA GLN A 346 8.76 14.44 9.58
C GLN A 346 9.88 15.51 9.68
N GLU A 347 9.60 16.79 9.92
CA GLU A 347 10.67 17.81 10.04
C GLU A 347 11.15 18.04 11.48
N ALA A 348 12.11 17.22 11.93
CA ALA A 348 13.03 17.56 13.03
C ALA A 348 14.33 16.72 13.01
N PHE A 349 15.10 16.72 11.91
CA PHE A 349 16.49 16.23 11.92
C PHE A 349 17.43 17.14 11.12
N PRO A 350 18.15 18.06 11.79
CA PRO A 350 19.36 18.66 11.25
C PRO A 350 20.47 17.62 11.10
N SER A 351 21.29 17.75 10.07
CA SER A 351 22.43 16.88 9.79
C SER A 351 23.48 16.86 10.92
N ASP A 352 23.84 15.65 11.35
CA ASP A 352 25.08 15.27 12.05
C ASP A 352 25.76 16.32 12.95
N LYS A 353 25.10 16.62 14.09
CA LYS A 353 25.81 16.75 15.38
C LYS A 353 25.00 16.04 16.45
N SER A 354 25.68 15.18 17.22
CA SER A 354 25.12 14.44 18.36
C SER A 354 24.30 15.35 19.28
N LEU A 355 22.98 15.23 19.21
CA LEU A 355 22.01 15.96 20.01
C LEU A 355 21.01 14.95 20.57
N THR A 356 20.93 14.86 21.89
CA THR A 356 19.96 14.04 22.60
C THR A 356 18.56 14.59 22.40
N LEU A 357 17.60 13.73 22.02
CA LEU A 357 16.20 14.12 21.89
C LEU A 357 15.59 14.31 23.27
N GLY A 358 15.21 15.54 23.60
CA GLY A 358 14.45 15.83 24.81
C GLY A 358 13.06 15.17 24.81
N PRO A 359 12.39 15.07 25.98
CA PRO A 359 11.13 14.32 26.15
C PRO A 359 10.01 14.68 25.15
N SER A 360 9.92 15.94 24.73
CA SER A 360 8.93 16.37 23.73
C SER A 360 9.18 15.79 22.33
N GLY A 361 10.44 15.58 21.94
CA GLY A 361 10.81 14.98 20.66
C GLY A 361 10.54 13.47 20.63
N LEU A 362 10.69 12.80 21.78
CA LEU A 362 10.31 11.40 21.95
C LEU A 362 8.80 11.19 21.79
N ILE A 363 7.96 12.05 22.37
CA ILE A 363 6.50 11.95 22.19
C ILE A 363 6.11 12.11 20.72
N HIS A 364 6.76 13.02 19.99
CA HIS A 364 6.53 13.20 18.56
C HIS A 364 6.94 11.95 17.74
N SER A 365 8.03 11.25 18.09
CA SER A 365 8.44 10.03 17.38
C SER A 365 7.53 8.82 17.65
N LEU A 366 6.82 8.79 18.77
CA LEU A 366 5.73 7.82 19.02
C LEU A 366 4.50 8.06 18.13
N GLY A 367 4.38 9.26 17.52
CA GLY A 367 3.34 9.62 16.58
C GLY A 367 3.25 8.66 15.38
N LEU A 368 2.06 8.15 15.11
CA LEU A 368 1.74 7.29 13.97
C LEU A 368 0.39 7.71 13.39
N SER A 369 0.40 8.19 12.14
CA SER A 369 -0.83 8.56 11.42
C SER A 369 -1.67 7.33 11.10
N LYS A 370 -3.00 7.47 11.20
CA LYS A 370 -4.02 6.44 10.93
C LYS A 370 -4.12 5.27 11.93
N ILE A 371 -3.43 5.28 13.07
CA ILE A 371 -3.39 4.10 13.95
C ILE A 371 -4.74 3.68 14.58
N ASP A 372 -5.73 4.57 14.55
CA ASP A 372 -7.11 4.30 14.98
C ASP A 372 -8.04 3.90 13.81
N SER A 373 -7.55 3.86 12.56
CA SER A 373 -8.33 3.56 11.35
C SER A 373 -9.04 2.22 11.44
N ARG A 374 -8.35 1.17 11.90
CA ARG A 374 -8.98 -0.12 12.20
C ARG A 374 -10.12 -0.01 13.22
N TYR A 375 -9.91 0.73 14.31
CA TYR A 375 -10.93 0.94 15.34
C TYR A 375 -12.16 1.69 14.81
N GLU A 376 -11.96 2.70 13.98
CA GLU A 376 -13.03 3.47 13.34
C GLU A 376 -13.84 2.59 12.36
N ASN A 377 -13.16 1.77 11.55
CA ASN A 377 -13.78 0.92 10.52
C ASN A 377 -14.56 -0.29 11.07
N ILE A 378 -14.26 -0.76 12.29
CA ILE A 378 -15.06 -1.82 12.93
C ILE A 378 -16.47 -1.30 13.20
N LYS A 379 -17.47 -1.95 12.59
CA LYS A 379 -18.89 -1.60 12.79
C LYS A 379 -19.28 -1.67 14.28
N GLU A 380 -20.06 -0.70 14.73
CA GLU A 380 -20.64 -0.69 16.07
C GLU A 380 -21.45 -1.96 16.33
N ALA A 381 -21.40 -2.47 17.56
CA ALA A 381 -22.18 -3.63 17.97
C ALA A 381 -23.68 -3.35 17.82
N HIS A 382 -24.43 -4.34 17.31
CA HIS A 382 -25.88 -4.22 17.25
C HIS A 382 -26.46 -4.11 18.68
N SER A 383 -27.50 -3.31 18.87
CA SER A 383 -28.07 -2.95 20.18
C SER A 383 -28.49 -4.12 21.09
N GLN A 384 -28.65 -5.32 20.52
CA GLN A 384 -29.02 -6.57 21.20
C GLN A 384 -27.84 -7.56 21.36
N THR A 385 -26.61 -7.15 21.04
CA THR A 385 -25.41 -8.00 21.01
C THR A 385 -24.31 -7.44 21.92
N CYS A 386 -23.28 -8.25 22.20
CA CYS A 386 -22.10 -7.93 23.02
C CYS A 386 -22.37 -7.56 24.51
N HIS A 387 -23.58 -7.16 24.89
CA HIS A 387 -23.94 -6.79 26.26
C HIS A 387 -23.64 -7.91 27.27
N TRP A 388 -23.88 -9.17 26.89
CA TRP A 388 -23.61 -10.37 27.69
C TRP A 388 -22.16 -10.45 28.21
N LEU A 389 -21.19 -9.81 27.55
CA LEU A 389 -19.80 -9.77 28.01
C LEU A 389 -19.69 -9.06 29.37
N LEU A 390 -20.47 -8.01 29.59
CA LEU A 390 -20.44 -7.21 30.82
C LEU A 390 -20.96 -8.02 32.02
N ASP A 391 -21.84 -8.98 31.78
CA ASP A 391 -22.38 -9.91 32.77
C ASP A 391 -21.55 -11.22 32.87
N HIS A 392 -20.53 -11.40 32.03
CA HIS A 392 -19.81 -12.66 31.95
C HIS A 392 -18.92 -12.88 33.19
N PRO A 393 -18.97 -14.05 33.86
CA PRO A 393 -18.22 -14.28 35.10
C PRO A 393 -16.72 -14.00 34.98
N ASP A 394 -16.09 -14.40 33.87
CA ASP A 394 -14.65 -14.19 33.68
C ASP A 394 -14.29 -12.71 33.43
N TYR A 395 -15.18 -11.93 32.81
CA TYR A 395 -14.98 -10.50 32.59
C TYR A 395 -15.15 -9.72 33.90
N LEU A 396 -16.20 -10.04 34.67
CA LEU A 396 -16.40 -9.54 36.03
C LEU A 396 -15.29 -9.97 37.00
N CYS A 397 -14.69 -11.14 36.80
CA CYS A 397 -13.54 -11.62 37.54
C CYS A 397 -12.29 -10.77 37.26
N TRP A 398 -12.02 -10.48 35.98
CA TRP A 398 -10.89 -9.66 35.53
C TRP A 398 -11.02 -8.17 35.93
N LEU A 399 -12.26 -7.65 36.00
CA LEU A 399 -12.53 -6.29 36.48
C LEU A 399 -12.38 -6.10 38.00
N ASP A 400 -12.21 -7.17 38.79
CA ASP A 400 -12.12 -7.11 40.25
C ASP A 400 -10.65 -7.02 40.70
N PRO A 401 -10.15 -5.86 41.17
CA PRO A 401 -8.73 -5.71 41.52
C PRO A 401 -8.29 -6.63 42.67
N SER A 402 -9.23 -7.14 43.48
CA SER A 402 -8.91 -8.10 44.54
C SER A 402 -8.51 -9.49 44.03
N LYS A 403 -8.82 -9.79 42.76
CA LYS A 403 -8.50 -11.06 42.09
C LYS A 403 -7.27 -11.00 41.18
N MET A 404 -6.50 -9.90 41.21
CA MET A 404 -5.30 -9.72 40.38
C MET A 404 -4.26 -10.85 40.49
N THR A 405 -4.24 -11.60 41.60
CA THR A 405 -3.40 -12.80 41.77
C THR A 405 -3.82 -13.99 40.92
N ASP A 406 -5.09 -14.05 40.53
CA ASP A 406 -5.74 -15.22 39.92
C ASP A 406 -5.78 -15.11 38.40
N HIS A 407 -6.00 -13.89 37.88
CA HIS A 407 -6.03 -13.58 36.45
C HIS A 407 -4.78 -12.82 35.95
N HIS A 408 -3.84 -12.47 36.84
CA HIS A 408 -2.58 -11.77 36.51
C HIS A 408 -2.76 -10.48 35.68
N GLY A 409 -3.90 -9.79 35.83
CA GLY A 409 -4.26 -8.60 35.06
C GLY A 409 -4.70 -8.86 33.61
N PHE A 410 -4.81 -10.10 33.17
CA PHE A 410 -5.07 -10.45 31.77
C PHE A 410 -6.42 -11.16 31.56
N VAL A 411 -7.09 -10.86 30.46
CA VAL A 411 -8.26 -11.61 29.97
C VAL A 411 -8.07 -11.87 28.48
N TRP A 412 -8.29 -13.11 28.05
CA TRP A 412 -8.14 -13.51 26.65
C TRP A 412 -9.50 -13.84 26.04
N ILE A 413 -9.88 -13.10 25.00
CA ILE A 413 -11.11 -13.34 24.24
C ILE A 413 -10.73 -14.06 22.95
N SER A 414 -10.94 -15.38 22.91
CA SER A 414 -10.80 -16.18 21.70
C SER A 414 -12.15 -16.46 21.04
N GLY A 415 -12.11 -16.74 19.74
CA GLY A 415 -13.28 -17.04 18.91
C GLY A 415 -12.86 -17.23 17.46
N GLU A 416 -13.68 -17.92 16.68
CA GLU A 416 -13.40 -18.18 15.27
C GLU A 416 -13.38 -16.87 14.44
N PRO A 417 -12.79 -16.85 13.23
CA PRO A 417 -12.91 -15.70 12.32
C PRO A 417 -14.38 -15.32 12.08
N GLY A 418 -14.66 -14.03 11.88
CA GLY A 418 -16.03 -13.54 11.63
C GLY A 418 -17.00 -13.55 12.83
N THR A 419 -16.68 -14.20 13.96
CA THR A 419 -17.56 -14.27 15.16
C THR A 419 -17.77 -12.95 15.92
N GLY A 420 -17.19 -11.85 15.42
CA GLY A 420 -17.35 -10.52 16.01
C GLY A 420 -16.34 -10.19 17.12
N LYS A 421 -15.17 -10.84 17.17
CA LYS A 421 -14.07 -10.52 18.11
C LYS A 421 -13.75 -9.01 18.12
N SER A 422 -13.42 -8.43 16.97
CA SER A 422 -13.15 -6.99 16.84
C SER A 422 -14.31 -6.12 17.33
N THR A 423 -15.55 -6.53 17.04
CA THR A 423 -16.77 -5.85 17.52
C THR A 423 -16.94 -5.97 19.04
N ILE A 424 -16.61 -7.11 19.66
CA ILE A 424 -16.72 -7.31 21.11
C ILE A 424 -15.61 -6.59 21.88
N VAL A 425 -14.39 -6.55 21.35
CA VAL A 425 -13.26 -5.79 21.91
C VAL A 425 -13.51 -4.29 21.77
N LYS A 426 -14.01 -3.83 20.60
CA LYS A 426 -14.46 -2.43 20.42
C LYS A 426 -15.61 -2.08 21.37
N TYR A 427 -16.60 -2.95 21.52
CA TYR A 427 -17.69 -2.74 22.48
C TYR A 427 -17.18 -2.64 23.92
N ALA A 428 -16.30 -3.54 24.36
CA ALA A 428 -15.70 -3.50 25.69
C ALA A 428 -14.88 -2.21 25.92
N SER A 429 -14.04 -1.82 24.96
CA SER A 429 -13.27 -0.56 25.00
C SER A 429 -14.18 0.67 25.06
N SER A 430 -15.26 0.69 24.29
CA SER A 430 -16.27 1.75 24.29
C SER A 430 -16.98 1.87 25.64
N GLN A 431 -17.36 0.75 26.26
CA GLN A 431 -18.01 0.74 27.58
C GLN A 431 -17.03 1.12 28.71
N ALA A 432 -15.80 0.61 28.68
CA ALA A 432 -14.76 1.02 29.62
C ALA A 432 -14.48 2.52 29.52
N THR A 433 -14.43 3.07 28.30
CA THR A 433 -14.22 4.52 28.07
C THR A 433 -15.40 5.37 28.57
N LYS A 434 -16.64 4.89 28.43
CA LYS A 434 -17.83 5.56 28.97
C LYS A 434 -17.89 5.56 30.50
N ASN A 435 -17.37 4.51 31.13
CA ASN A 435 -17.34 4.33 32.58
C ASN A 435 -16.04 4.83 33.23
N ALA A 436 -15.13 5.42 32.47
CA ALA A 436 -13.83 5.86 32.95
C ALA A 436 -13.95 6.98 33.99
N THR A 437 -13.27 6.80 35.13
CA THR A 437 -13.07 7.84 36.14
C THR A 437 -11.85 8.71 35.78
N PRO A 438 -11.66 9.90 36.41
CA PRO A 438 -10.46 10.71 36.24
C PRO A 438 -9.14 10.03 36.68
N GLU A 439 -9.23 8.92 37.41
CA GLU A 439 -8.07 8.12 37.86
C GLU A 439 -7.83 6.89 36.95
N SER A 440 -8.67 6.68 35.94
CA SER A 440 -8.55 5.55 34.99
C SER A 440 -8.26 6.03 33.56
N ALA A 441 -7.45 5.27 32.83
CA ALA A 441 -7.20 5.49 31.41
C ALA A 441 -7.38 4.20 30.61
N VAL A 442 -8.31 4.24 29.65
CA VAL A 442 -8.48 3.18 28.66
C VAL A 442 -7.54 3.46 27.47
N ILE A 443 -6.75 2.49 27.06
CA ILE A 443 -5.92 2.54 25.84
C ILE A 443 -6.23 1.33 24.97
N SER A 444 -6.08 1.43 23.65
CA SER A 444 -6.38 0.29 22.78
C SER A 444 -5.63 0.30 21.46
N PHE A 445 -5.35 -0.89 20.93
CA PHE A 445 -4.77 -1.08 19.61
C PHE A 445 -5.49 -2.22 18.88
N PHE A 446 -5.69 -2.08 17.58
CA PHE A 446 -6.40 -3.06 16.75
C PHE A 446 -5.54 -3.31 15.52
N PHE A 447 -5.03 -4.53 15.35
CA PHE A 447 -4.25 -4.89 14.17
C PHE A 447 -5.15 -4.96 12.93
N ASP A 448 -4.61 -4.58 11.78
CA ASP A 448 -5.27 -4.77 10.49
C ASP A 448 -4.27 -5.31 9.46
N ASN A 449 -4.39 -6.58 9.07
CA ASN A 449 -3.52 -7.18 8.06
C ASN A 449 -3.63 -6.50 6.68
N HIS A 450 -4.68 -5.72 6.44
CA HIS A 450 -4.89 -4.91 5.23
C HIS A 450 -4.59 -3.41 5.45
N GLY A 451 -4.19 -3.03 6.68
CA GLY A 451 -3.86 -1.66 7.07
C GLY A 451 -2.47 -1.20 6.63
N TYR A 452 -2.07 -0.01 7.09
CA TYR A 452 -0.73 0.53 6.82
C TYR A 452 0.34 -0.18 7.69
N ASP A 453 1.62 -0.13 7.30
CA ASP A 453 2.71 -0.86 7.99
C ASP A 453 2.72 -0.75 9.54
N PRO A 454 2.38 0.39 10.18
CA PRO A 454 2.28 0.49 11.64
C PRO A 454 1.05 -0.20 12.27
N GLU A 455 -0.01 -0.49 11.52
CA GLU A 455 -1.17 -1.27 11.99
C GLU A 455 -0.91 -2.79 11.93
N ARG A 456 0.20 -3.21 11.30
CA ARG A 456 0.62 -4.60 11.09
C ARG A 456 1.79 -5.03 11.98
N THR A 457 2.40 -4.09 12.71
CA THR A 457 3.69 -4.29 13.40
C THR A 457 3.62 -4.12 14.92
N ILE A 458 4.46 -4.89 15.62
CA ILE A 458 4.66 -4.81 17.08
C ILE A 458 5.26 -3.44 17.45
N GLU A 459 6.13 -2.88 16.60
CA GLU A 459 6.63 -1.50 16.77
C GLU A 459 5.46 -0.49 16.80
N GLY A 460 4.52 -0.63 15.88
CA GLY A 460 3.36 0.25 15.79
C GLY A 460 2.42 0.13 16.99
N MET A 461 2.13 -1.09 17.44
CA MET A 461 1.36 -1.35 18.66
C MET A 461 1.98 -0.63 19.87
N TYR A 462 3.27 -0.84 20.16
CA TYR A 462 3.89 -0.20 21.31
C TYR A 462 3.92 1.33 21.20
N ARG A 463 4.17 1.88 20.00
CA ARG A 463 4.15 3.33 19.75
C ARG A 463 2.76 3.92 20.01
N SER A 464 1.69 3.27 19.54
CA SER A 464 0.31 3.69 19.81
C SER A 464 -0.03 3.67 21.30
N LEU A 465 0.22 2.53 21.97
CA LEU A 465 -0.12 2.36 23.38
C LEU A 465 0.63 3.37 24.27
N LEU A 466 1.92 3.61 24.00
CA LEU A 466 2.70 4.65 24.67
C LEU A 466 2.16 6.06 24.41
N LEU A 467 1.82 6.38 23.16
CA LEU A 467 1.29 7.70 22.81
C LEU A 467 -0.07 7.97 23.48
N GLN A 468 -0.97 7.00 23.48
CA GLN A 468 -2.26 7.09 24.18
C GLN A 468 -2.07 7.22 25.69
N LEU A 469 -1.17 6.41 26.27
CA LEU A 469 -0.83 6.44 27.68
C LEU A 469 -0.29 7.81 28.11
N PHE A 470 0.70 8.37 27.38
CA PHE A 470 1.25 9.70 27.66
C PHE A 470 0.30 10.86 27.32
N SER A 471 -0.72 10.62 26.50
CA SER A 471 -1.76 11.62 26.19
C SER A 471 -2.83 11.68 27.27
N LYS A 472 -3.30 10.51 27.75
CA LYS A 472 -4.32 10.41 28.80
C LYS A 472 -3.75 10.63 30.21
N LEU A 473 -2.50 10.20 30.44
CA LEU A 473 -1.80 10.31 31.73
C LEU A 473 -0.47 11.09 31.57
N PRO A 474 -0.49 12.43 31.49
CA PRO A 474 0.70 13.24 31.21
C PRO A 474 1.84 13.14 32.24
N MET A 475 1.55 12.75 33.48
CA MET A 475 2.55 12.50 34.53
C MET A 475 3.52 11.36 34.16
N LEU A 476 3.07 10.37 33.37
CA LEU A 476 3.90 9.25 32.98
C LEU A 476 5.00 9.62 31.97
N ARG A 477 4.93 10.82 31.38
CA ARG A 477 5.96 11.37 30.48
C ARG A 477 7.33 11.49 31.14
N GLU A 478 7.40 11.52 32.47
CA GLU A 478 8.68 11.44 33.19
C GLU A 478 9.48 10.16 32.88
N ALA A 479 8.83 9.06 32.47
CA ALA A 479 9.49 7.82 32.06
C ALA A 479 10.39 8.00 30.83
N LEU A 480 10.15 9.04 30.02
CA LEU A 480 10.97 9.40 28.86
C LEU A 480 12.36 9.88 29.27
N ASN A 481 12.51 10.45 30.48
CA ASN A 481 13.81 10.92 30.98
C ASN A 481 14.79 9.75 31.16
N ASP A 482 14.31 8.56 31.56
CA ASP A 482 15.11 7.34 31.73
C ASP A 482 15.63 6.74 30.40
N VAL A 483 15.26 7.34 29.28
CA VAL A 483 15.55 6.89 27.91
C VAL A 483 16.18 8.01 27.07
N ALA A 484 15.99 9.29 27.43
CA ALA A 484 16.51 10.45 26.71
C ALA A 484 18.04 10.52 26.58
N ASP A 485 18.78 9.97 27.55
CA ASP A 485 20.26 9.93 27.53
C ASP A 485 20.82 8.70 26.79
N LYS A 486 19.99 7.71 26.42
CA LYS A 486 20.44 6.61 25.57
C LYS A 486 20.61 7.15 24.13
N PRO A 487 21.67 6.76 23.39
CA PRO A 487 21.94 7.33 22.06
C PRO A 487 20.90 6.86 21.02
N LEU A 488 19.78 7.58 20.95
CA LEU A 488 18.71 7.36 19.97
C LEU A 488 19.12 7.64 18.51
N GLY A 489 20.37 8.06 18.27
CA GLY A 489 20.95 8.16 16.92
C GLY A 489 21.00 6.83 16.15
N SER A 490 20.78 5.67 16.78
CA SER A 490 20.60 4.39 16.07
C SER A 490 19.15 4.09 15.67
N ILE A 491 18.17 4.91 16.07
CA ILE A 491 16.75 4.71 15.70
C ILE A 491 16.47 5.01 14.22
N SER A 492 17.35 5.75 13.54
CA SER A 492 17.31 5.96 12.09
C SER A 492 17.97 4.85 11.28
N SER A 493 18.57 3.82 11.90
CA SER A 493 19.39 2.81 11.20
C SER A 493 19.07 1.35 11.58
N GLY A 494 18.05 0.79 10.95
CA GLY A 494 18.04 -0.62 10.51
C GLY A 494 18.04 -1.77 11.53
N LEU A 495 18.04 -1.55 12.85
CA LEU A 495 17.83 -2.60 13.86
C LEU A 495 16.53 -2.37 14.65
N SER A 496 15.87 -3.47 15.04
CA SER A 496 14.53 -3.46 15.64
C SER A 496 14.43 -2.61 16.90
N LYS A 497 13.45 -1.70 16.91
CA LYS A 497 13.24 -0.69 17.96
C LYS A 497 12.38 -1.20 19.12
N VAL A 498 11.75 -2.38 18.96
CA VAL A 498 10.78 -2.96 19.89
C VAL A 498 11.30 -3.06 21.33
N PRO A 499 12.54 -3.51 21.62
CA PRO A 499 13.03 -3.65 22.99
C PRO A 499 13.10 -2.33 23.77
N LEU A 500 13.33 -1.20 23.07
CA LEU A 500 13.38 0.12 23.71
C LEU A 500 11.98 0.62 24.06
N LEU A 501 11.00 0.36 23.19
CA LEU A 501 9.60 0.69 23.42
C LEU A 501 9.01 -0.15 24.55
N GLN A 502 9.43 -1.41 24.67
CA GLN A 502 9.12 -2.28 25.81
C GLN A 502 9.70 -1.75 27.14
N ASP A 503 11.00 -1.40 27.19
CA ASP A 503 11.64 -0.76 28.36
C ASP A 503 10.88 0.51 28.78
N LEU A 504 10.51 1.35 27.82
CA LEU A 504 9.75 2.58 28.06
C LEU A 504 8.33 2.32 28.58
N LEU A 505 7.61 1.33 28.04
CA LEU A 505 6.26 0.98 28.50
C LEU A 505 6.28 0.40 29.91
N LEU A 506 7.22 -0.49 30.22
CA LEU A 506 7.41 -1.03 31.57
C LEU A 506 7.70 0.07 32.59
N LYS A 507 8.56 1.05 32.24
CA LYS A 507 8.85 2.23 33.08
C LYS A 507 7.65 3.16 33.26
N ALA A 508 6.82 3.33 32.24
CA ALA A 508 5.59 4.10 32.34
C ALA A 508 4.57 3.41 33.26
N ILE A 509 4.35 2.10 33.09
CA ILE A 509 3.46 1.29 33.94
C ILE A 509 3.92 1.29 35.40
N ALA A 510 5.23 1.17 35.66
CA ALA A 510 5.79 1.23 37.01
C ALA A 510 5.55 2.57 37.74
N ARG A 511 5.13 3.63 37.03
CA ARG A 511 4.85 4.97 37.57
C ARG A 511 3.35 5.30 37.70
N LEU A 512 2.45 4.36 37.40
CA LEU A 512 1.00 4.56 37.48
C LEU A 512 0.51 4.95 38.89
N GLY A 513 1.17 4.46 39.94
CA GLY A 513 0.84 4.77 41.32
C GLY A 513 -0.55 4.28 41.71
N ARG A 514 -1.56 5.17 41.69
CA ARG A 514 -2.97 4.85 41.96
C ARG A 514 -3.85 4.83 40.71
N GLN A 515 -3.29 5.15 39.55
CA GLN A 515 -4.06 5.21 38.31
C GLN A 515 -4.25 3.83 37.71
N GLU A 516 -5.46 3.55 37.25
CA GLU A 516 -5.82 2.29 36.61
C GLU A 516 -5.67 2.42 35.09
N VAL A 517 -5.03 1.46 34.43
CA VAL A 517 -4.95 1.42 32.96
C VAL A 517 -5.58 0.13 32.45
N THR A 518 -6.58 0.27 31.59
CA THR A 518 -7.20 -0.84 30.88
C THR A 518 -6.71 -0.82 29.44
N CYS A 519 -6.02 -1.89 29.01
CA CYS A 519 -5.51 -2.03 27.65
C CYS A 519 -6.34 -3.05 26.87
N PHE A 520 -6.85 -2.66 25.69
CA PHE A 520 -7.53 -3.57 24.76
C PHE A 520 -6.68 -3.77 23.52
N VAL A 521 -6.32 -5.03 23.21
CA VAL A 521 -5.62 -5.39 21.97
C VAL A 521 -6.50 -6.38 21.21
N ASP A 522 -6.88 -6.03 19.98
CA ASP A 522 -7.62 -6.89 19.06
C ASP A 522 -6.70 -7.48 17.99
N THR A 523 -7.07 -8.62 17.41
CA THR A 523 -6.42 -9.22 16.23
C THR A 523 -4.90 -9.40 16.34
N PHE A 524 -4.37 -9.73 17.53
CA PHE A 524 -2.93 -9.99 17.73
C PHE A 524 -2.37 -11.09 16.80
N ASP A 525 -3.23 -11.97 16.29
CA ASP A 525 -2.97 -12.98 15.28
C ASP A 525 -2.76 -12.44 13.84
N GLU A 526 -3.06 -11.16 13.58
CA GLU A 526 -2.86 -10.46 12.29
C GLU A 526 -1.51 -9.70 12.20
N CYS A 527 -0.57 -9.93 13.12
CA CYS A 527 0.76 -9.32 13.12
C CYS A 527 1.65 -9.83 11.96
N ASP A 528 2.50 -8.97 11.38
CA ASP A 528 3.34 -9.29 10.21
C ASP A 528 4.34 -10.44 10.50
N GLU A 529 4.32 -11.47 9.64
CA GLU A 529 5.20 -12.65 9.69
C GLU A 529 6.70 -12.32 9.56
N LYS A 530 7.07 -11.07 9.22
CA LYS A 530 8.46 -10.60 9.13
C LYS A 530 8.98 -9.98 10.44
N GLU A 531 8.18 -9.96 11.50
CA GLU A 531 8.55 -9.33 12.77
C GLU A 531 9.73 -10.01 13.48
N THR A 532 10.51 -9.20 14.20
CA THR A 532 11.68 -9.71 14.94
C THR A 532 11.24 -10.53 16.15
N GLY A 533 11.23 -11.85 15.97
CA GLY A 533 10.76 -12.82 16.96
C GLY A 533 10.10 -14.02 16.29
N HIS A 534 9.37 -13.80 15.19
CA HIS A 534 8.58 -14.82 14.50
C HIS A 534 9.40 -16.03 14.04
N GLN A 535 10.59 -15.80 13.47
CA GLN A 535 11.54 -16.87 13.14
C GLN A 535 12.01 -17.64 14.39
N GLY A 536 12.19 -16.95 15.53
CA GLY A 536 12.54 -17.55 16.82
C GLY A 536 11.38 -18.34 17.44
N ASP A 537 10.14 -17.91 17.24
CA ASP A 537 8.93 -18.64 17.66
C ASP A 537 8.69 -19.89 16.81
N ILE A 538 8.98 -19.82 15.50
CA ILE A 538 9.03 -20.99 14.61
C ILE A 538 10.14 -21.95 15.06
N GLU A 539 11.35 -21.45 15.33
CA GLU A 539 12.47 -22.25 15.86
C GLU A 539 12.13 -22.92 17.19
N PHE A 540 11.53 -22.19 18.13
CA PHE A 540 11.06 -22.71 19.39
C PHE A 540 9.96 -23.77 19.21
N TYR A 541 8.98 -23.52 18.33
CA TYR A 541 7.92 -24.48 18.03
C TYR A 541 8.47 -25.78 17.43
N VAL A 542 9.38 -25.69 16.46
CA VAL A 542 10.05 -26.88 15.89
C VAL A 542 10.86 -27.61 16.95
N GLN A 543 11.59 -26.88 17.80
CA GLN A 543 12.39 -27.44 18.90
C GLN A 543 11.54 -28.18 19.94
N ASP A 544 10.36 -27.66 20.28
CA ASP A 544 9.45 -28.19 21.31
C ASP A 544 8.53 -29.29 20.78
N LYS A 545 8.07 -29.20 19.52
CA LYS A 545 7.06 -30.11 18.95
C LYS A 545 7.60 -31.19 18.02
N LEU A 546 8.80 -31.07 17.44
CA LEU A 546 9.37 -32.12 16.59
C LEU A 546 9.98 -33.24 17.45
N GLN A 547 9.37 -34.43 17.40
CA GLN A 547 9.87 -35.61 18.10
C GLN A 547 11.20 -36.07 17.51
N THR A 548 12.27 -36.07 18.29
CA THR A 548 13.60 -36.47 17.79
C THR A 548 14.28 -37.48 18.72
N ARG A 549 14.94 -38.49 18.13
CA ARG A 549 15.59 -39.60 18.87
C ARG A 549 17.12 -39.51 18.93
N ASN A 550 17.75 -38.70 18.07
CA ASN A 550 19.21 -38.54 17.98
C ASN A 550 19.54 -37.08 17.69
N GLN A 551 20.48 -36.50 18.45
CA GLN A 551 20.71 -35.06 18.52
C GLN A 551 21.33 -34.50 17.23
N GLU A 552 22.29 -35.18 16.62
CA GLU A 552 22.98 -34.70 15.41
C GLU A 552 22.10 -34.73 14.15
N GLN A 553 21.26 -35.78 14.03
CA GLN A 553 20.31 -35.92 12.91
C GLN A 553 19.05 -35.07 13.09
N SER A 554 18.76 -34.66 14.33
CA SER A 554 17.68 -33.74 14.70
C SER A 554 17.94 -32.35 14.10
N GLU A 555 19.15 -31.79 14.27
CA GLU A 555 19.48 -30.45 13.78
C GLU A 555 19.41 -30.31 12.24
N ASP A 556 19.81 -31.32 11.48
CA ASP A 556 19.69 -31.34 10.02
C ASP A 556 18.22 -31.28 9.55
N ILE A 557 17.34 -32.06 10.20
CA ILE A 557 15.90 -32.07 9.89
C ILE A 557 15.25 -30.74 10.30
N LYS A 558 15.62 -30.18 11.46
CA LYS A 558 15.15 -28.85 11.89
C LYS A 558 15.58 -27.77 10.91
N ALA A 559 16.86 -27.71 10.54
CA ALA A 559 17.38 -26.72 9.60
C ALA A 559 16.63 -26.76 8.26
N GLN A 560 16.33 -27.96 7.75
CA GLN A 560 15.55 -28.13 6.52
C GLN A 560 14.08 -27.71 6.67
N VAL A 561 13.43 -28.02 7.81
CA VAL A 561 12.06 -27.55 8.12
C VAL A 561 12.01 -26.03 8.18
N LEU A 562 12.95 -25.40 8.90
CA LEU A 562 13.05 -23.95 9.05
C LEU A 562 13.33 -23.24 7.72
N GLN A 563 14.20 -23.82 6.89
CA GLN A 563 14.52 -23.30 5.57
C GLN A 563 13.31 -23.38 4.62
N LYS A 564 12.63 -24.54 4.56
CA LYS A 564 11.47 -24.73 3.67
C LYS A 564 10.24 -23.95 4.11
N ALA A 565 10.07 -23.71 5.41
CA ALA A 565 8.94 -22.94 5.95
C ALA A 565 8.88 -21.49 5.45
N SER A 566 10.02 -20.86 5.14
CA SER A 566 10.10 -19.48 4.61
C SER A 566 9.33 -18.43 5.45
N GLY A 567 9.19 -18.65 6.77
CA GLY A 567 8.40 -17.81 7.69
C GLY A 567 6.92 -18.19 7.85
N VAL A 568 6.39 -19.14 7.08
CA VAL A 568 4.97 -19.53 7.12
C VAL A 568 4.71 -20.49 8.29
N PHE A 569 4.21 -19.98 9.42
CA PHE A 569 3.98 -20.77 10.64
C PHE A 569 3.00 -21.95 10.41
N LEU A 570 1.97 -21.75 9.59
CA LEU A 570 1.00 -22.82 9.26
C LEU A 570 1.66 -24.01 8.55
N TRP A 571 2.61 -23.75 7.65
CA TRP A 571 3.39 -24.78 6.98
C TRP A 571 4.18 -25.61 8.02
N VAL A 572 4.82 -24.93 8.98
CA VAL A 572 5.59 -25.56 10.06
C VAL A 572 4.72 -26.49 10.92
N VAL A 573 3.53 -26.03 11.32
CA VAL A 573 2.61 -26.84 12.13
C VAL A 573 2.25 -28.14 11.41
N LEU A 574 1.79 -28.03 10.16
CA LEU A 574 1.39 -29.18 9.34
C LEU A 574 2.56 -30.14 9.08
N VAL A 575 3.74 -29.60 8.75
CA VAL A 575 4.93 -30.43 8.44
C VAL A 575 5.49 -31.10 9.68
N VAL A 576 5.56 -30.42 10.83
CA VAL A 576 6.00 -31.05 12.09
C VAL A 576 5.07 -32.20 12.47
N ASP A 577 3.75 -32.04 12.33
CA ASP A 577 2.79 -33.11 12.62
C ASP A 577 2.90 -34.27 11.60
N ILE A 578 3.19 -34.00 10.32
CA ILE A 578 3.52 -35.04 9.32
C ILE A 578 4.79 -35.81 9.71
N LEU A 579 5.89 -35.11 10.01
CA LEU A 579 7.17 -35.76 10.34
C LEU A 579 7.09 -36.54 11.66
N ASN A 580 6.33 -36.05 12.65
CA ASN A 580 6.06 -36.76 13.90
C ASN A 580 5.36 -38.11 13.66
N ASN A 581 4.38 -38.17 12.75
CA ASN A 581 3.71 -39.43 12.40
C ASN A 581 4.68 -40.44 11.75
N GLU A 582 5.65 -39.98 10.96
CA GLU A 582 6.71 -40.84 10.39
C GLU A 582 7.73 -41.28 11.46
N TYR A 583 8.06 -40.40 12.43
CA TYR A 583 8.91 -40.74 13.57
C TYR A 583 8.30 -41.83 14.48
N ILE A 584 6.98 -41.81 14.68
CA ILE A 584 6.24 -42.85 15.42
C ILE A 584 6.35 -44.19 14.70
N GLN A 585 6.32 -44.21 13.37
CA GLN A 585 6.54 -45.41 12.54
C GLN A 585 8.00 -45.90 12.53
N GLY A 586 8.96 -45.10 13.04
CA GLY A 586 10.29 -45.56 13.44
C GLY A 586 11.39 -45.50 12.38
N HIS A 587 11.11 -44.99 11.17
CA HIS A 587 12.07 -44.97 10.06
C HIS A 587 12.63 -43.55 9.79
N ILE A 588 13.82 -43.25 10.32
CA ILE A 588 14.49 -41.94 10.12
C ILE A 588 14.79 -41.65 8.63
N SER A 589 15.03 -42.68 7.81
CA SER A 589 15.17 -42.52 6.35
C SER A 589 13.86 -42.03 5.71
N ALA A 590 12.72 -42.59 6.11
CA ALA A 590 11.41 -42.16 5.64
C ALA A 590 11.11 -40.72 6.06
N VAL A 591 11.46 -40.29 7.29
CA VAL A 591 11.34 -38.88 7.72
C VAL A 591 12.11 -37.94 6.78
N LYS A 592 13.34 -38.31 6.37
CA LYS A 592 14.16 -37.50 5.47
C LYS A 592 13.63 -37.48 4.03
N GLU A 593 13.24 -38.64 3.49
CA GLU A 593 12.60 -38.73 2.17
C GLU A 593 11.30 -37.92 2.13
N ARG A 594 10.47 -38.02 3.19
CA ARG A 594 9.24 -37.25 3.37
C ARG A 594 9.50 -35.74 3.38
N LEU A 595 10.53 -35.28 4.12
CA LEU A 595 10.89 -33.87 4.15
C LEU A 595 11.44 -33.37 2.81
N ILE A 596 12.08 -34.22 2.00
CA ILE A 596 12.50 -33.88 0.63
C ILE A 596 11.27 -33.71 -0.29
N GLU A 597 10.32 -34.66 -0.25
CA GLU A 597 9.09 -34.65 -1.05
C GLU A 597 8.16 -33.45 -0.75
N ILE A 598 8.07 -33.04 0.52
CA ILE A 598 7.20 -31.92 0.92
C ILE A 598 7.66 -30.62 0.23
N PRO A 599 6.82 -29.96 -0.58
CA PRO A 599 7.16 -28.70 -1.21
C PRO A 599 7.18 -27.54 -0.18
N PRO A 600 8.03 -26.52 -0.38
CA PRO A 600 8.11 -25.36 0.52
C PRO A 600 6.91 -24.41 0.40
N GLU A 601 6.21 -24.40 -0.74
CA GLU A 601 5.01 -23.57 -0.93
C GLU A 601 3.78 -24.18 -0.24
N LEU A 602 2.92 -23.34 0.36
CA LEU A 602 1.77 -23.79 1.14
C LEU A 602 0.66 -24.44 0.29
N ASP A 603 0.43 -23.93 -0.91
CA ASP A 603 -0.48 -24.53 -1.91
C ASP A 603 0.05 -25.89 -2.40
N GLY A 604 1.36 -25.98 -2.62
CA GLY A 604 2.06 -27.24 -2.87
C GLY A 604 1.88 -28.23 -1.72
N LEU A 605 2.02 -27.77 -0.47
CA LEU A 605 1.86 -28.61 0.72
C LEU A 605 0.44 -29.16 0.83
N PHE A 606 -0.59 -28.35 0.55
CA PHE A 606 -1.96 -28.84 0.52
C PHE A 606 -2.18 -29.85 -0.61
N HIS A 607 -1.67 -29.60 -1.82
CA HIS A 607 -1.73 -30.57 -2.91
C HIS A 607 -1.05 -31.90 -2.51
N TYR A 608 0.10 -31.83 -1.85
CA TYR A 608 0.81 -32.98 -1.31
C TYR A 608 -0.03 -33.73 -0.27
N ILE A 609 -0.57 -33.07 0.76
CA ILE A 609 -1.41 -33.71 1.80
C ILE A 609 -2.63 -34.42 1.18
N LEU A 610 -3.28 -33.79 0.20
CA LEU A 610 -4.44 -34.33 -0.49
C LEU A 610 -4.11 -35.53 -1.40
N THR A 611 -2.91 -35.58 -1.99
CA THR A 611 -2.54 -36.62 -2.99
C THR A 611 -1.58 -37.70 -2.49
N ARG A 612 -0.87 -37.47 -1.38
CA ARG A 612 0.21 -38.34 -0.84
C ARG A 612 -0.24 -39.75 -0.53
N ASP A 613 -1.38 -39.89 0.14
CA ASP A 613 -1.92 -41.18 0.53
C ASP A 613 -3.07 -41.57 -0.40
N LYS A 614 -2.96 -42.73 -1.06
CA LYS A 614 -4.04 -43.30 -1.88
C LYS A 614 -4.83 -44.36 -1.13
N ASP A 615 -4.27 -44.90 -0.06
CA ASP A 615 -4.98 -45.77 0.85
C ASP A 615 -5.96 -44.94 1.68
N ASN A 616 -7.17 -45.48 1.91
CA ASN A 616 -8.25 -44.82 2.67
C ASN A 616 -8.63 -43.42 2.13
N ILE A 617 -8.60 -43.23 0.80
CA ILE A 617 -9.12 -41.99 0.18
C ILE A 617 -10.62 -41.83 0.40
N ASP A 618 -11.36 -42.93 0.51
CA ASP A 618 -12.79 -42.95 0.82
C ASP A 618 -13.05 -42.42 2.24
N ASP A 619 -12.25 -42.82 3.24
CA ASP A 619 -12.30 -42.26 4.60
C ASP A 619 -12.07 -40.74 4.59
N PHE A 620 -11.14 -40.25 3.76
CA PHE A 620 -10.90 -38.81 3.64
C PHE A 620 -12.05 -38.08 2.95
N LEU A 621 -12.57 -38.61 1.84
CA LEU A 621 -13.74 -38.05 1.15
C LEU A 621 -14.97 -38.02 2.06
N PHE A 622 -15.18 -39.07 2.86
CA PHE A 622 -16.33 -39.17 3.77
C PHE A 622 -16.16 -38.29 5.01
N CYS A 623 -14.94 -38.12 5.52
CA CYS A 623 -14.58 -37.09 6.51
C CYS A 623 -14.95 -35.71 6.00
N ILE A 624 -14.51 -35.35 4.79
CA ILE A 624 -14.80 -34.07 4.16
C ILE A 624 -16.32 -33.88 3.94
N GLN A 625 -17.06 -34.92 3.57
CA GLN A 625 -18.53 -34.84 3.48
C GLN A 625 -19.19 -34.56 4.83
N TRP A 626 -18.79 -35.23 5.91
CA TRP A 626 -19.35 -34.96 7.25
C TRP A 626 -18.97 -33.59 7.79
N LEU A 627 -17.77 -33.10 7.48
CA LEU A 627 -17.41 -31.71 7.77
C LEU A 627 -18.28 -30.75 6.97
N LEU A 628 -18.40 -30.92 5.64
CA LEU A 628 -19.12 -30.01 4.74
C LEU A 628 -20.63 -29.96 4.94
N PHE A 629 -21.27 -31.10 5.22
CA PHE A 629 -22.72 -31.24 5.15
C PHE A 629 -23.39 -31.50 6.51
N SER A 630 -22.63 -31.49 7.62
CA SER A 630 -23.22 -31.53 8.95
C SER A 630 -23.88 -30.20 9.31
N SER A 631 -25.10 -30.24 9.85
CA SER A 631 -25.83 -29.03 10.25
C SER A 631 -25.30 -28.35 11.52
N ARG A 632 -24.31 -28.97 12.17
CA ARG A 632 -23.57 -28.50 13.35
C ARG A 632 -22.28 -29.31 13.48
N PRO A 633 -21.25 -28.81 14.18
CA PRO A 633 -20.09 -29.62 14.56
C PRO A 633 -20.50 -30.93 15.23
N LEU A 634 -19.88 -32.02 14.79
CA LEU A 634 -20.02 -33.34 15.38
C LEU A 634 -19.12 -33.45 16.62
N THR A 635 -19.61 -34.10 17.68
CA THR A 635 -18.74 -34.53 18.78
C THR A 635 -17.81 -35.66 18.31
N ARG A 636 -16.70 -35.87 19.02
CA ARG A 636 -15.72 -36.95 18.78
C ARG A 636 -16.37 -38.32 18.56
N GLU A 637 -17.35 -38.66 19.40
CA GLU A 637 -18.08 -39.92 19.35
C GLU A 637 -19.05 -39.96 18.16
N GLU A 638 -19.80 -38.88 17.91
CA GLU A 638 -20.69 -38.78 16.75
C GLU A 638 -19.92 -38.89 15.43
N TYR A 639 -18.76 -38.24 15.31
CA TYR A 639 -17.89 -38.34 14.14
C TYR A 639 -17.40 -39.78 13.95
N TYR A 640 -16.87 -40.42 14.99
CA TYR A 640 -16.39 -41.80 14.92
C TYR A 640 -17.47 -42.79 14.46
N PHE A 641 -18.68 -42.69 15.02
CA PHE A 641 -19.81 -43.54 14.63
C PHE A 641 -20.39 -43.18 13.26
N ALA A 642 -20.43 -41.90 12.87
CA ALA A 642 -20.88 -41.48 11.54
C ALA A 642 -19.94 -42.01 10.45
N MET A 643 -18.64 -41.90 10.66
CA MET A 643 -17.60 -42.43 9.76
C MET A 643 -17.67 -43.95 9.63
N THR A 644 -17.66 -44.68 10.75
CA THR A 644 -17.69 -46.14 10.73
C THR A 644 -19.00 -46.70 10.14
N ALA A 645 -20.15 -46.08 10.39
CA ALA A 645 -21.43 -46.51 9.84
C ALA A 645 -21.59 -46.26 8.33
N GLY A 646 -20.86 -45.31 7.74
CA GLY A 646 -20.88 -45.06 6.30
C GLY A 646 -19.81 -45.80 5.50
N LEU A 647 -18.68 -46.12 6.15
CA LEU A 647 -17.56 -46.85 5.53
C LEU A 647 -17.69 -48.38 5.68
N GLN A 648 -18.45 -48.88 6.65
CA GLN A 648 -18.67 -50.31 6.87
C GLN A 648 -20.13 -50.72 6.64
N PRO A 649 -20.41 -51.87 5.99
CA PRO A 649 -21.78 -52.33 5.73
C PRO A 649 -22.51 -52.91 6.95
N GLN A 650 -21.84 -52.98 8.11
CA GLN A 650 -22.41 -53.47 9.37
C GLN A 650 -22.71 -52.27 10.27
N VAL A 651 -23.92 -52.15 10.81
CA VAL A 651 -24.25 -51.05 11.73
C VAL A 651 -23.44 -51.22 13.03
N PRO A 652 -22.63 -50.22 13.46
CA PRO A 652 -21.85 -50.32 14.69
C PRO A 652 -22.77 -50.43 15.92
N GLY A 653 -22.38 -51.29 16.87
CA GLY A 653 -23.08 -51.46 18.14
C GLY A 653 -22.87 -50.28 19.10
N PRO A 654 -23.59 -50.25 20.24
CA PRO A 654 -23.39 -49.21 21.27
C PRO A 654 -21.95 -49.26 21.82
N ARG A 655 -21.39 -48.09 22.13
CA ARG A 655 -20.01 -47.93 22.63
C ARG A 655 -19.69 -48.88 23.79
N ASN A 656 -18.63 -49.67 23.63
CA ASN A 656 -17.96 -50.37 24.73
C ASN A 656 -16.66 -49.61 25.09
N PRO A 657 -16.61 -48.89 26.23
CA PRO A 657 -15.43 -48.11 26.63
C PRO A 657 -14.16 -48.95 26.90
N ASN A 658 -14.29 -50.28 27.02
CA ASN A 658 -13.16 -51.20 27.21
C ASN A 658 -12.57 -51.70 25.88
N GLU A 659 -13.20 -51.42 24.73
CA GLU A 659 -12.76 -51.86 23.40
C GLU A 659 -12.31 -50.69 22.50
N ILE A 660 -12.87 -49.49 22.69
CA ILE A 660 -12.51 -48.28 21.94
C ILE A 660 -12.27 -47.15 22.94
N THR A 661 -11.01 -46.77 23.09
CA THR A 661 -10.60 -45.68 24.00
C THR A 661 -10.85 -44.31 23.39
N THR A 662 -10.67 -43.26 24.19
CA THR A 662 -10.79 -41.87 23.73
C THR A 662 -9.66 -41.52 22.77
N GLU A 663 -8.48 -42.05 23.07
CA GLU A 663 -7.23 -41.94 22.31
C GLU A 663 -7.35 -42.64 20.94
N ASP A 664 -8.01 -43.80 20.87
CA ASP A 664 -8.29 -44.49 19.59
C ASP A 664 -9.19 -43.65 18.66
N MET A 665 -10.17 -42.94 19.23
CA MET A 665 -11.04 -42.05 18.46
C MET A 665 -10.30 -40.81 17.96
N ASP A 666 -9.41 -40.22 18.77
CA ASP A 666 -8.57 -39.09 18.34
C ASP A 666 -7.58 -39.50 17.24
N LEU A 667 -6.96 -40.69 17.36
CA LEU A 667 -6.12 -41.27 16.31
C LEU A 667 -6.92 -41.54 15.02
N PHE A 668 -8.17 -41.98 15.14
CA PHE A 668 -9.06 -42.19 13.99
C PHE A 668 -9.44 -40.87 13.30
N ILE A 669 -9.76 -39.81 14.06
CA ILE A 669 -10.01 -38.45 13.54
C ILE A 669 -8.76 -37.93 12.81
N LEU A 670 -7.58 -38.04 13.44
CA LEU A 670 -6.32 -37.58 12.87
C LEU A 670 -6.00 -38.26 11.53
N ARG A 671 -6.21 -39.58 11.44
CA ARG A 671 -6.00 -40.36 10.21
C ARG A 671 -7.02 -40.05 9.12
N SER A 672 -8.31 -40.14 9.43
CA SER A 672 -9.39 -39.91 8.45
C SER A 672 -9.42 -38.48 7.91
N SER A 673 -9.02 -37.48 8.71
CA SER A 673 -8.88 -36.08 8.27
C SER A 673 -7.51 -35.72 7.68
N ARG A 674 -6.55 -36.65 7.69
CA ARG A 674 -5.13 -36.41 7.31
C ARG A 674 -4.45 -35.27 8.09
N GLY A 675 -4.90 -35.01 9.32
CA GLY A 675 -4.45 -33.89 10.15
C GLY A 675 -5.04 -32.53 9.78
N LEU A 676 -6.01 -32.46 8.86
CA LEU A 676 -6.69 -31.21 8.47
C LEU A 676 -7.92 -30.89 9.35
N ALA A 677 -8.33 -31.80 10.25
CA ALA A 677 -9.37 -31.54 11.25
C ALA A 677 -8.81 -31.67 12.68
N ILE A 678 -9.35 -30.86 13.60
CA ILE A 678 -8.91 -30.78 15.00
C ILE A 678 -10.08 -31.01 15.97
N THR A 679 -9.80 -31.71 17.07
CA THR A 679 -10.78 -31.94 18.15
C THR A 679 -10.74 -30.79 19.15
N LEU A 680 -11.82 -29.99 19.23
CA LEU A 680 -11.95 -28.92 20.23
C LEU A 680 -12.25 -29.51 21.61
N THR A 681 -11.32 -29.39 22.56
CA THR A 681 -11.52 -29.82 23.96
C THR A 681 -11.78 -28.63 24.88
N ARG A 682 -12.82 -28.74 25.71
CA ARG A 682 -13.32 -27.64 26.58
C ARG A 682 -12.49 -27.43 27.86
N SER A 683 -11.33 -28.05 27.96
CA SER A 683 -10.49 -28.04 29.16
C SER A 683 -9.01 -28.21 28.83
N ASN A 684 -8.25 -27.12 28.87
CA ASN A 684 -6.95 -27.11 29.53
C ASN A 684 -6.65 -25.71 30.06
N LYS A 685 -6.34 -25.63 31.35
CA LYS A 685 -5.99 -24.39 32.05
C LYS A 685 -4.54 -24.03 31.70
N TRP A 686 -4.36 -22.86 31.08
CA TRP A 686 -3.11 -22.12 30.93
C TRP A 686 -1.81 -22.95 30.79
N SER A 687 -1.48 -23.36 29.56
CA SER A 687 -0.10 -23.67 29.15
C SER A 687 0.05 -23.50 27.63
N SER A 688 0.67 -22.38 27.24
CA SER A 688 1.38 -22.14 25.96
C SER A 688 0.75 -22.59 24.63
N CYS A 689 0.37 -21.60 23.82
CA CYS A 689 0.26 -21.60 22.35
C CYS A 689 -0.14 -22.89 21.61
N LYS A 690 -1.36 -22.92 21.05
CA LYS A 690 -1.65 -23.51 19.73
C LYS A 690 -3.04 -23.08 19.22
N THR A 691 -3.09 -22.50 18.02
CA THR A 691 -3.91 -22.93 16.84
C THR A 691 -4.14 -21.74 15.90
N PHE A 692 -3.62 -21.83 14.67
CA PHE A 692 -3.94 -20.94 13.55
C PHE A 692 -5.06 -21.56 12.71
N LEU A 693 -6.03 -20.76 12.23
CA LEU A 693 -6.89 -21.10 11.09
C LEU A 693 -7.54 -19.82 10.50
N TYR A 694 -7.23 -19.52 9.24
CA TYR A 694 -7.78 -18.39 8.46
C TYR A 694 -9.17 -18.74 7.86
N SER A 695 -10.09 -17.76 7.80
CA SER A 695 -11.12 -17.67 6.73
C SER A 695 -11.86 -16.32 6.77
N SER A 696 -12.45 -15.92 5.63
CA SER A 696 -12.99 -14.57 5.37
C SER A 696 -14.50 -14.59 5.03
N LEU A 697 -15.25 -13.69 5.69
CA LEU A 697 -16.53 -13.04 5.28
C LEU A 697 -17.51 -13.77 4.33
N ASP A 698 -18.68 -14.20 4.84
CA ASP A 698 -20.01 -13.59 4.55
C ASP A 698 -21.11 -14.18 5.48
N PRO A 699 -22.11 -13.42 6.00
CA PRO A 699 -23.00 -13.88 7.08
C PRO A 699 -24.32 -14.49 6.57
N GLY A 700 -24.26 -15.41 5.60
CA GLY A 700 -25.46 -15.93 4.93
C GLY A 700 -25.46 -17.41 4.52
N ILE A 701 -24.36 -18.15 4.73
CA ILE A 701 -24.20 -19.54 4.29
C ILE A 701 -23.73 -20.38 5.49
N PRO A 702 -24.26 -21.62 5.71
CA PRO A 702 -23.73 -22.50 6.75
C PRO A 702 -22.25 -22.77 6.53
N ALA A 703 -21.45 -22.60 7.58
CA ALA A 703 -20.00 -22.81 7.51
C ALA A 703 -19.67 -24.28 7.24
N VAL A 704 -18.95 -24.55 6.15
CA VAL A 704 -17.65 -25.25 6.07
C VAL A 704 -17.15 -25.13 4.61
N ALA A 705 -15.89 -24.71 4.40
CA ALA A 705 -15.01 -24.96 3.24
C ALA A 705 -14.04 -23.80 2.95
N TYR A 706 -12.87 -23.77 3.58
CA TYR A 706 -11.72 -23.00 3.07
C TYR A 706 -10.43 -23.81 3.21
N LEU A 707 -10.28 -24.80 2.34
CA LEU A 707 -9.02 -25.57 2.17
C LEU A 707 -8.77 -26.08 0.74
N ILE A 708 -9.69 -25.88 -0.21
CA ILE A 708 -9.50 -26.21 -1.62
C ILE A 708 -10.14 -25.13 -2.49
N GLN A 709 -9.33 -24.23 -3.05
CA GLN A 709 -9.70 -23.42 -4.21
C GLN A 709 -8.55 -23.46 -5.23
N ILE A 710 -8.57 -24.49 -6.08
CA ILE A 710 -7.80 -24.54 -7.32
C ILE A 710 -8.75 -24.10 -8.43
N GLU A 711 -8.32 -23.18 -9.30
CA GLU A 711 -9.13 -22.71 -10.42
C GLU A 711 -9.51 -23.85 -11.37
N GLY A 712 -10.80 -23.94 -11.70
CA GLY A 712 -11.31 -24.97 -12.61
C GLY A 712 -12.76 -24.68 -13.01
N THR A 713 -12.96 -24.22 -14.24
CA THR A 713 -14.28 -23.88 -14.78
C THR A 713 -15.14 -25.13 -15.03
N ALA A 714 -16.32 -25.21 -14.44
CA ALA A 714 -17.48 -25.91 -15.02
C ALA A 714 -18.80 -25.47 -14.36
N ARG A 715 -19.79 -25.14 -15.20
CA ARG A 715 -21.21 -25.23 -14.82
C ARG A 715 -21.63 -26.71 -14.86
N VAL A 716 -22.64 -27.11 -14.09
CA VAL A 716 -23.94 -27.65 -14.58
C VAL A 716 -24.78 -28.20 -13.41
N ALA A 717 -26.11 -28.02 -13.53
CA ALA A 717 -27.21 -28.52 -12.68
C ALA A 717 -27.36 -27.84 -11.31
#